data_AF-A1R9T8-F1
#
_entry.id   AF-A1R9T8-F1
#
_cell.length_a   1.000
_cell.length_b   1.000
_cell.length_c   1.000
_cell.angle_alpha   90.00
_cell.angle_beta   90.00
_cell.angle_gamma   90.00
#
_symmetry.space_group_name_H-M   'P 1'
#
loop_
_entity.id
_entity.type
_entity.pdbx_description
1 polymer ?
#
loop_
_entity_poly.entity_id
_entity_poly.type
_entity_poly.pdbx_seq_one_letter_code
_entity_poly.pdbx_strand_id
1 'polypeptide(L)'
;MDTASTESVSSPTPNRPAPSTGTAASTGPAAVTAPARIALVGVHGFGTHHLRNLERLSKQGIVDLVAVADPHPPATGALPETTAIHANLDELLAGEHGPDVIIVATPIQTHAPLALSVLASEADLYLEKPPVASMSDFLRLQEAAAKAGRSVQIGFQSLGSHALAALENLASGEATAELPGIGALKGISATGRWVRDRAYYKRSRWAGKRSLDGVDVVDGVATNPLAHAIATALRIAGAREAQDLVSVETDLYRANDIEADDTSVIRMRTINGLPITCALTLCASESVEPYVTLHGTEGTAVFHYTEDRVTVRTEAGETAHTFGRDDLTENLLQHLSQGTPLLSPLHHSGAFMKVLEAIRTAEAPALIPAECVKWVGKGEQAHAVIPNIEDILERATRAHATFSELGLPWARPVTSGAEALFAPDDAGPAATPANAAAVLRTGSTLEPDLSPRPYLHPVSTQAGVVVTDHLPSDHVWHLGAGFALQDVNGSNFWGGRSYRRTAGKYVDVKDHGRIETASIAREKDHTTLGLNWLAADGSLVLTERRSLKRTNLDALTWRLDIQTRLTAVVDVSLGSPGSHGAAGSGYGGFFWRLPANAAPRVFSSTAEGEPSVHGSVAPWLAWTGEFDGGPATLVFGAPSESPDPWFVRCSDYPAVGSALAWDTAVELAAGDSITRSNTVWISDGTLDVAEIEGLVSGR
;
A
#
# COMPACT_ATOMS: atom_id res chain seq x y z
N MET A 1 -49.33 -48.51 -8.11
CA MET A 1 -48.38 -49.06 -7.14
C MET A 1 -48.02 -47.91 -6.21
N ASP A 2 -48.99 -47.47 -5.41
CA ASP A 2 -49.29 -47.94 -4.05
C ASP A 2 -48.20 -47.56 -3.05
N THR A 3 -48.50 -46.52 -2.25
CA THR A 3 -48.31 -46.38 -0.78
C THR A 3 -48.66 -44.93 -0.43
N ALA A 4 -49.82 -44.64 0.16
CA ALA A 4 -50.22 -44.82 1.56
C ALA A 4 -49.71 -43.70 2.51
N SER A 5 -50.70 -43.05 3.13
CA SER A 5 -50.70 -41.99 4.14
C SER A 5 -50.08 -42.40 5.49
N THR A 6 -49.60 -41.43 6.27
CA THR A 6 -49.79 -41.22 7.75
C THR A 6 -48.82 -40.11 8.20
N GLU A 7 -49.30 -38.97 8.68
CA GLU A 7 -49.66 -38.64 10.07
C GLU A 7 -48.49 -38.26 11.00
N SER A 8 -48.82 -37.23 11.79
CA SER A 8 -48.05 -36.44 12.74
C SER A 8 -47.45 -37.22 13.90
N VAL A 9 -46.25 -36.81 14.34
CA VAL A 9 -45.84 -36.92 15.74
C VAL A 9 -45.07 -35.66 16.15
N SER A 10 -45.70 -34.88 17.02
CA SER A 10 -45.13 -33.81 17.83
C SER A 10 -44.63 -34.39 19.16
N SER A 11 -43.52 -33.86 19.69
CA SER A 11 -42.94 -34.20 20.99
C SER A 11 -41.87 -33.16 21.37
N PRO A 12 -41.60 -32.95 22.68
CA PRO A 12 -41.86 -31.65 23.31
C PRO A 12 -40.61 -30.93 23.83
N THR A 13 -40.72 -29.61 23.90
CA THR A 13 -39.82 -28.69 24.60
C THR A 13 -39.93 -28.86 26.12
N PRO A 14 -38.81 -29.02 26.86
CA PRO A 14 -38.84 -28.91 28.31
C PRO A 14 -38.67 -27.44 28.71
N ASN A 15 -39.77 -26.87 29.21
CA ASN A 15 -39.80 -25.63 29.99
C ASN A 15 -38.91 -25.80 31.24
N ARG A 16 -37.93 -24.91 31.43
CA ARG A 16 -37.21 -24.75 32.70
C ARG A 16 -37.31 -23.28 33.16
N PRO A 17 -37.62 -23.02 34.44
CA PRO A 17 -38.22 -21.77 34.87
C PRO A 17 -37.19 -20.65 35.07
N ALA A 18 -37.65 -19.41 34.90
CA ALA A 18 -36.93 -18.19 35.25
C ALA A 18 -36.47 -18.21 36.72
N PRO A 19 -35.23 -17.82 37.04
CA PRO A 19 -34.84 -17.60 38.42
C PRO A 19 -35.35 -16.23 38.90
N SER A 20 -35.96 -16.28 40.07
CA SER A 20 -36.46 -15.20 40.90
C SER A 20 -35.43 -14.11 41.18
N THR A 21 -35.89 -12.86 41.18
CA THR A 21 -35.25 -11.69 41.79
C THR A 21 -35.05 -11.93 43.30
N GLY A 22 -33.84 -12.33 43.68
CA GLY A 22 -33.38 -12.41 45.06
C GLY A 22 -32.22 -11.43 45.26
N THR A 23 -32.48 -10.35 46.00
CA THR A 23 -31.49 -9.43 46.53
C THR A 23 -30.57 -10.16 47.52
N ALA A 24 -29.37 -10.53 47.06
CA ALA A 24 -28.27 -10.92 47.92
C ALA A 24 -27.28 -9.76 48.01
N ALA A 25 -27.11 -9.22 49.21
CA ALA A 25 -26.13 -8.18 49.51
C ALA A 25 -24.72 -8.66 49.13
N SER A 26 -24.06 -7.94 48.21
CA SER A 26 -22.66 -8.21 47.86
C SER A 26 -21.77 -7.85 49.03
N THR A 27 -21.08 -8.84 49.59
CA THR A 27 -20.11 -8.69 50.66
C THR A 27 -18.71 -8.57 50.08
N GLY A 28 -18.12 -7.38 50.18
CA GLY A 28 -16.67 -7.16 50.38
C GLY A 28 -15.67 -7.53 49.25
N PRO A 29 -14.46 -6.96 49.30
CA PRO A 29 -13.53 -6.92 48.17
C PRO A 29 -12.79 -8.24 47.92
N ALA A 30 -12.37 -8.41 46.67
CA ALA A 30 -11.58 -9.52 46.16
C ALA A 30 -10.33 -9.81 47.00
N ALA A 31 -9.98 -11.10 47.09
CA ALA A 31 -8.73 -11.57 47.67
C ALA A 31 -7.55 -10.88 46.97
N VAL A 32 -6.70 -10.21 47.74
CA VAL A 32 -5.44 -9.66 47.26
C VAL A 32 -4.51 -10.85 46.98
N THR A 33 -4.39 -11.24 45.71
CA THR A 33 -3.31 -12.11 45.26
C THR A 33 -1.98 -11.40 45.53
N ALA A 34 -0.96 -12.13 45.95
CA ALA A 34 0.37 -11.55 46.12
C ALA A 34 0.82 -10.84 44.82
N PRO A 35 1.59 -9.74 44.89
CA PRO A 35 2.10 -9.06 43.70
C PRO A 35 2.89 -10.03 42.82
N ALA A 36 2.69 -9.95 41.51
CA ALA A 36 3.43 -10.78 40.56
C ALA A 36 4.92 -10.39 40.55
N ARG A 37 5.80 -11.37 40.63
CA ARG A 37 7.26 -11.18 40.68
C ARG A 37 7.79 -11.04 39.26
N ILE A 38 8.36 -9.89 38.93
CA ILE A 38 8.84 -9.58 37.58
C ILE A 38 10.35 -9.44 37.57
N ALA A 39 10.99 -10.00 36.55
CA ALA A 39 12.37 -9.70 36.19
C ALA A 39 12.47 -8.99 34.83
N LEU A 40 13.42 -8.08 34.66
CA LEU A 40 13.66 -7.35 33.42
C LEU A 40 15.09 -7.55 32.90
N VAL A 41 15.22 -8.01 31.66
CA VAL A 41 16.48 -8.18 30.93
C VAL A 41 16.58 -7.08 29.88
N GLY A 42 17.59 -6.22 30.00
CA GLY A 42 17.73 -5.00 29.21
C GLY A 42 16.98 -3.82 29.85
N VAL A 43 17.70 -2.96 30.56
CA VAL A 43 17.11 -1.85 31.35
C VAL A 43 17.23 -0.48 30.66
N HIS A 44 18.03 -0.40 29.60
CA HIS A 44 18.26 0.82 28.82
C HIS A 44 17.37 0.89 27.58
N GLY A 45 17.38 2.03 26.88
CA GLY A 45 16.59 2.21 25.67
C GLY A 45 15.10 1.99 25.93
N PHE A 46 14.49 1.01 25.27
CA PHE A 46 13.08 0.66 25.48
C PHE A 46 12.82 0.01 26.86
N GLY A 47 13.81 -0.64 27.46
CA GLY A 47 13.74 -1.14 28.85
C GLY A 47 13.38 -0.06 29.87
N THR A 48 13.72 1.21 29.60
CA THR A 48 13.33 2.34 30.46
C THR A 48 11.81 2.58 30.48
N HIS A 49 11.09 2.25 29.40
CA HIS A 49 9.62 2.30 29.39
C HIS A 49 9.04 1.17 30.24
N HIS A 50 9.60 -0.03 30.15
CA HIS A 50 9.24 -1.14 31.03
C HIS A 50 9.46 -0.80 32.50
N LEU A 51 10.62 -0.22 32.87
CA LEU A 51 10.87 0.21 34.25
C LEU A 51 9.83 1.22 34.76
N ARG A 52 9.46 2.22 33.96
CA ARG A 52 8.42 3.20 34.33
C ARG A 52 7.06 2.53 34.50
N ASN A 53 6.74 1.58 33.62
CA ASN A 53 5.48 0.85 33.70
C ASN A 53 5.42 -0.05 34.94
N LEU A 54 6.50 -0.79 35.21
CA LEU A 54 6.64 -1.63 36.39
C LEU A 54 6.60 -0.79 37.67
N GLU A 55 7.23 0.39 37.70
CA GLU A 55 7.13 1.31 38.84
C GLU A 55 5.67 1.74 39.10
N ARG A 56 4.92 2.06 38.04
CA ARG A 56 3.49 2.38 38.12
C ARG A 56 2.69 1.20 38.70
N LEU A 57 2.91 -0.01 38.20
CA LEU A 57 2.22 -1.22 38.64
C LEU A 57 2.61 -1.64 40.07
N SER A 58 3.87 -1.43 40.47
CA SER A 58 4.33 -1.68 41.84
C SER A 58 3.69 -0.72 42.84
N LYS A 59 3.52 0.56 42.47
CA LYS A 59 2.76 1.52 43.30
C LYS A 59 1.30 1.13 43.48
N GLN A 60 0.75 0.32 42.57
CA GLN A 60 -0.61 -0.23 42.67
C GLN A 60 -0.66 -1.59 43.41
N GLY A 61 0.49 -2.13 43.83
CA GLY A 61 0.59 -3.43 44.49
C GLY A 61 0.37 -4.62 43.55
N ILE A 62 0.46 -4.41 42.23
CA ILE A 62 0.20 -5.44 41.22
C ILE A 62 1.47 -6.26 40.95
N VAL A 63 2.64 -5.62 40.94
CA VAL A 63 3.92 -6.27 40.63
C VAL A 63 5.03 -5.92 41.63
N ASP A 64 5.99 -6.83 41.77
CA ASP A 64 7.25 -6.64 42.48
C ASP A 64 8.42 -6.85 41.51
N LEU A 65 9.28 -5.84 41.33
CA LEU A 65 10.47 -5.95 40.49
C LEU A 65 11.59 -6.64 41.28
N VAL A 66 11.69 -7.96 41.15
CA VAL A 66 12.59 -8.78 41.99
C VAL A 66 14.03 -8.79 41.50
N ALA A 67 14.25 -8.65 40.18
CA ALA A 67 15.59 -8.64 39.61
C ALA A 67 15.65 -7.91 38.25
N VAL A 68 16.83 -7.39 37.92
CA VAL A 68 17.18 -6.92 36.58
C VAL A 68 18.48 -7.55 36.10
N ALA A 69 18.63 -7.69 34.78
CA ALA A 69 19.87 -8.13 34.15
C ALA A 69 20.24 -7.20 32.99
N ASP A 70 21.44 -6.62 33.05
CA ASP A 70 22.00 -5.81 31.96
C ASP A 70 23.55 -5.80 32.03
N PRO A 71 24.27 -6.00 30.91
CA PRO A 71 25.73 -5.87 30.89
C PRO A 71 26.23 -4.48 31.30
N HIS A 72 25.36 -3.47 31.20
CA HIS A 72 25.58 -2.14 31.73
C HIS A 72 24.61 -1.90 32.90
N PRO A 73 25.06 -1.99 34.16
CA PRO A 73 24.17 -1.88 35.30
C PRO A 73 23.45 -0.52 35.32
N PRO A 74 22.20 -0.47 35.84
CA PRO A 74 21.47 0.77 36.00
C PRO A 74 22.20 1.72 36.97
N ALA A 75 21.92 3.02 36.88
CA ALA A 75 22.48 3.99 37.80
C ALA A 75 22.09 3.69 39.25
N THR A 76 23.00 3.94 40.20
CA THR A 76 22.73 3.74 41.63
C THR A 76 21.48 4.50 42.06
N GLY A 77 20.54 3.80 42.72
CA GLY A 77 19.27 4.38 43.17
C GLY A 77 18.19 4.53 42.10
N ALA A 78 18.43 4.07 40.86
CA ALA A 78 17.42 4.09 39.80
C ALA A 78 16.34 3.01 39.96
N LEU A 79 16.56 2.01 40.83
CA LEU A 79 15.67 0.89 41.09
C LEU A 79 15.34 0.79 42.58
N PRO A 80 14.24 0.11 42.96
CA PRO A 80 13.96 -0.23 44.36
C PRO A 80 15.15 -0.93 45.02
N GLU A 81 15.40 -0.64 46.30
CA GLU A 81 16.52 -1.24 47.05
C GLU A 81 16.45 -2.77 47.15
N THR A 82 15.26 -3.33 47.00
CA THR A 82 14.98 -4.77 47.03
C THR A 82 15.23 -5.47 45.70
N THR A 83 15.46 -4.74 44.61
CA THR A 83 15.68 -5.30 43.28
C THR A 83 17.13 -5.77 43.13
N ALA A 84 17.33 -7.07 42.88
CA ALA A 84 18.65 -7.62 42.58
C ALA A 84 19.15 -7.15 41.20
N ILE A 85 20.45 -6.90 41.05
CA ILE A 85 21.07 -6.45 39.80
C ILE A 85 22.11 -7.48 39.37
N HIS A 86 21.95 -8.01 38.16
CA HIS A 86 22.83 -9.01 37.55
C HIS A 86 23.43 -8.50 36.24
N ALA A 87 24.56 -9.07 35.83
CA ALA A 87 25.20 -8.68 34.57
C ALA A 87 24.55 -9.34 33.34
N ASN A 88 23.87 -10.47 33.53
CA ASN A 88 23.27 -11.26 32.45
C ASN A 88 22.10 -12.14 32.96
N LEU A 89 21.37 -12.74 32.02
CA LEU A 89 20.21 -13.60 32.32
C LEU A 89 20.61 -14.89 33.07
N ASP A 90 21.76 -15.49 32.77
CA ASP A 90 22.18 -16.74 33.42
C ASP A 90 22.41 -16.53 34.92
N GLU A 91 23.05 -15.42 35.30
CA GLU A 91 23.22 -15.00 36.70
C GLU A 91 21.86 -14.73 37.38
N LEU A 92 20.95 -14.06 36.67
CA LEU A 92 19.59 -13.80 37.17
C LEU A 92 18.83 -15.10 37.42
N LEU A 93 18.90 -16.07 36.50
CA LEU A 93 18.24 -17.37 36.63
C LEU A 93 18.89 -18.27 37.69
N ALA A 94 20.20 -18.11 37.93
CA ALA A 94 20.91 -18.82 38.99
C ALA A 94 20.57 -18.29 40.40
N GLY A 95 20.04 -17.07 40.50
CA GLY A 95 19.58 -16.50 41.76
C GLY A 95 18.25 -17.08 42.22
N GLU A 96 18.02 -17.13 43.53
CA GLU A 96 16.76 -17.59 44.15
C GLU A 96 15.67 -16.48 44.11
N HIS A 97 15.41 -15.93 42.91
CA HIS A 97 14.47 -14.83 42.72
C HIS A 97 13.05 -15.29 42.37
N GLY A 98 12.88 -16.48 41.79
CA GLY A 98 11.57 -17.02 41.39
C GLY A 98 10.64 -16.01 40.72
N PRO A 99 11.02 -15.41 39.58
CA PRO A 99 10.13 -14.51 38.84
C PRO A 99 8.97 -15.30 38.20
N ASP A 100 7.76 -14.76 38.29
CA ASP A 100 6.59 -15.28 37.57
C ASP A 100 6.67 -14.92 36.08
N VAL A 101 7.17 -13.72 35.78
CA VAL A 101 7.36 -13.22 34.40
C VAL A 101 8.75 -12.65 34.23
N ILE A 102 9.40 -12.96 33.10
CA ILE A 102 10.62 -12.31 32.65
C ILE A 102 10.32 -11.48 31.40
N ILE A 103 10.66 -10.19 31.44
CA ILE A 103 10.59 -9.27 30.31
C ILE A 103 11.95 -9.20 29.64
N VAL A 104 12.02 -9.45 28.34
CA VAL A 104 13.23 -9.32 27.52
C VAL A 104 13.08 -8.12 26.58
N ALA A 105 13.82 -7.05 26.88
CA ALA A 105 13.86 -5.78 26.13
C ALA A 105 15.30 -5.49 25.64
N THR A 106 15.87 -6.45 24.91
CA THR A 106 17.27 -6.43 24.44
C THR A 106 17.35 -6.19 22.93
N PRO A 107 18.55 -6.01 22.34
CA PRO A 107 18.68 -6.02 20.88
C PRO A 107 18.18 -7.34 20.26
N ILE A 108 17.49 -7.27 19.12
CA ILE A 108 16.80 -8.42 18.51
C ILE A 108 17.68 -9.66 18.31
N GLN A 109 18.97 -9.49 17.99
CA GLN A 109 19.89 -10.61 17.78
C GLN A 109 20.13 -11.45 19.05
N THR A 110 19.82 -10.92 20.23
CA THR A 110 19.89 -11.65 21.50
C THR A 110 18.56 -12.28 21.92
N HIS A 111 17.45 -11.99 21.23
CA HIS A 111 16.12 -12.46 21.64
C HIS A 111 16.02 -13.99 21.67
N ALA A 112 16.42 -14.67 20.59
CA ALA A 112 16.27 -16.12 20.49
C ALA A 112 17.01 -16.88 21.63
N PRO A 113 18.32 -16.68 21.88
CA PRO A 113 18.99 -17.38 22.97
C PRO A 113 18.45 -17.01 24.36
N LEU A 114 18.09 -15.74 24.60
CA LEU A 114 17.53 -15.32 25.88
C LEU A 114 16.13 -15.89 26.12
N ALA A 115 15.25 -15.83 25.12
CA ALA A 115 13.90 -16.35 25.20
C ALA A 115 13.89 -17.87 25.42
N LEU A 116 14.75 -18.62 24.73
CA LEU A 116 14.90 -20.07 24.96
C LEU A 116 15.37 -20.38 26.39
N SER A 117 16.24 -19.54 26.95
CA SER A 117 16.72 -19.69 28.33
C SER A 117 15.62 -19.38 29.35
N VAL A 118 14.80 -18.35 29.11
CA VAL A 118 13.60 -18.05 29.91
C VAL A 118 12.61 -19.21 29.88
N LEU A 119 12.32 -19.76 28.70
CA LEU A 119 11.36 -20.87 28.53
C LEU A 119 11.85 -22.20 29.14
N ALA A 120 13.15 -22.33 29.43
CA ALA A 120 13.69 -23.44 30.19
C ALA A 120 13.50 -23.28 31.72
N SER A 121 13.09 -22.09 32.18
CA SER A 121 12.74 -21.79 33.57
C SER A 121 11.24 -21.97 33.85
N GLU A 122 10.80 -21.60 35.05
CA GLU A 122 9.39 -21.60 35.41
C GLU A 122 8.66 -20.28 35.10
N ALA A 123 9.32 -19.29 34.52
CA ALA A 123 8.73 -17.99 34.21
C ALA A 123 7.99 -17.97 32.87
N ASP A 124 6.91 -17.19 32.81
CA ASP A 124 6.29 -16.77 31.55
C ASP A 124 7.08 -15.61 30.93
N LEU A 125 6.95 -15.43 29.61
CA LEU A 125 7.80 -14.52 28.85
C LEU A 125 7.03 -13.35 28.26
N TYR A 126 7.56 -12.15 28.50
CA TYR A 126 7.28 -10.99 27.67
C TYR A 126 8.50 -10.71 26.78
N LEU A 127 8.34 -10.78 25.46
CA LEU A 127 9.44 -10.58 24.51
C LEU A 127 9.17 -9.35 23.65
N GLU A 128 10.09 -8.39 23.67
CA GLU A 128 9.97 -7.20 22.82
C GLU A 128 9.94 -7.52 21.32
N LYS A 129 9.38 -6.60 20.55
CA LYS A 129 9.29 -6.72 19.10
C LYS A 129 10.60 -6.31 18.40
N PRO A 130 10.87 -6.87 17.20
CA PRO A 130 10.31 -8.12 16.67
C PRO A 130 10.63 -9.33 17.54
N PRO A 131 9.83 -10.42 17.47
CA PRO A 131 10.08 -11.60 18.30
C PRO A 131 11.52 -12.10 18.21
N VAL A 132 12.01 -12.34 17.00
CA VAL A 132 13.36 -12.85 16.71
C VAL A 132 13.79 -12.43 15.30
N ALA A 133 15.06 -12.62 14.96
CA ALA A 133 15.64 -12.15 13.70
C ALA A 133 15.47 -13.10 12.50
N SER A 134 14.89 -14.30 12.67
CA SER A 134 14.67 -15.25 11.57
C SER A 134 13.44 -16.14 11.77
N MET A 135 12.85 -16.64 10.68
CA MET A 135 11.75 -17.61 10.76
C MET A 135 12.19 -18.92 11.45
N SER A 136 13.42 -19.35 11.24
CA SER A 136 13.97 -20.55 11.89
C SER A 136 13.99 -20.40 13.43
N ASP A 137 14.44 -19.25 13.93
CA ASP A 137 14.42 -18.97 15.37
C ASP A 137 13.01 -18.90 15.92
N PHE A 138 12.08 -18.37 15.12
CA PHE A 138 10.69 -18.23 15.54
C PHE A 138 10.04 -19.60 15.71
N LEU A 139 10.25 -20.52 14.78
CA LEU A 139 9.75 -21.89 14.88
C LEU A 139 10.36 -22.62 16.08
N ARG A 140 11.67 -22.46 16.34
CA ARG A 140 12.31 -23.00 17.55
C ARG A 140 11.71 -22.43 18.83
N LEU A 141 11.41 -21.13 18.84
CA LEU A 141 10.80 -20.46 19.98
C LEU A 141 9.36 -20.95 20.22
N GLN A 142 8.57 -21.14 19.17
CA GLN A 142 7.22 -21.70 19.26
C GLN A 142 7.24 -23.13 19.84
N GLU A 143 8.13 -23.98 19.35
CA GLU A 143 8.29 -25.34 19.86
C GLU A 143 8.68 -25.35 21.34
N ALA A 144 9.64 -24.51 21.72
CA ALA A 144 10.08 -24.39 23.11
C ALA A 144 8.95 -23.91 24.03
N ALA A 145 8.18 -22.89 23.61
CA ALA A 145 7.06 -22.37 24.38
C ALA A 145 5.95 -23.43 24.58
N ALA A 146 5.60 -24.15 23.51
CA ALA A 146 4.61 -25.22 23.57
C ALA A 146 5.08 -26.38 24.48
N LYS A 147 6.36 -26.77 24.39
CA LYS A 147 6.94 -27.83 25.22
C LYS A 147 7.00 -27.45 26.70
N ALA A 148 7.30 -26.19 26.99
CA ALA A 148 7.38 -25.68 28.37
C ALA A 148 6.00 -25.42 28.98
N GLY A 149 4.95 -25.31 28.15
CA GLY A 149 3.61 -24.91 28.60
C GLY A 149 3.58 -23.47 29.11
N ARG A 150 4.44 -22.60 28.57
CA ARG A 150 4.60 -21.20 29.00
C ARG A 150 3.97 -20.25 27.99
N SER A 151 3.40 -19.19 28.52
CA SER A 151 2.81 -18.10 27.77
C SER A 151 3.89 -17.11 27.32
N VAL A 152 3.73 -16.63 26.09
CA VAL A 152 4.66 -15.68 25.47
C VAL A 152 3.87 -14.52 24.86
N GLN A 153 4.00 -13.35 25.48
CA GLN A 153 3.45 -12.07 25.01
C GLN A 153 4.51 -11.33 24.19
N ILE A 154 4.20 -10.96 22.95
CA ILE A 154 5.08 -10.18 22.08
C ILE A 154 4.75 -8.69 22.21
N GLY A 155 5.77 -7.85 22.34
CA GLY A 155 5.70 -6.40 22.58
C GLY A 155 5.12 -5.53 21.46
N PHE A 156 4.18 -6.02 20.65
CA PHE A 156 3.45 -5.21 19.67
C PHE A 156 2.36 -4.36 20.35
N GLN A 157 2.74 -3.30 21.07
CA GLN A 157 1.81 -2.42 21.84
C GLN A 157 0.59 -1.93 21.06
N SER A 158 0.70 -1.72 19.75
CA SER A 158 -0.43 -1.34 18.89
C SER A 158 -1.57 -2.37 18.89
N LEU A 159 -1.28 -3.64 19.21
CA LEU A 159 -2.27 -4.70 19.33
C LEU A 159 -3.09 -4.64 20.63
N GLY A 160 -2.75 -3.72 21.54
CA GLY A 160 -3.55 -3.42 22.73
C GLY A 160 -4.71 -2.46 22.48
N SER A 161 -4.82 -1.89 21.28
CA SER A 161 -5.86 -0.91 20.96
C SER A 161 -7.25 -1.54 20.88
N HIS A 162 -8.24 -0.92 21.54
CA HIS A 162 -9.64 -1.35 21.45
C HIS A 162 -10.26 -1.06 20.07
N ALA A 163 -9.62 -0.21 19.26
CA ALA A 163 -10.03 0.09 17.89
C ALA A 163 -10.00 -1.14 16.98
N LEU A 164 -9.14 -2.13 17.27
CA LEU A 164 -8.96 -3.30 16.41
C LEU A 164 -10.25 -4.11 16.22
N ALA A 165 -11.06 -4.24 17.27
CA ALA A 165 -12.36 -4.93 17.16
C ALA A 165 -13.31 -4.18 16.21
N ALA A 166 -13.35 -2.85 16.29
CA ALA A 166 -14.18 -2.04 15.40
C ALA A 166 -13.66 -2.10 13.94
N LEU A 167 -12.35 -2.06 13.74
CA LEU A 167 -11.73 -2.17 12.42
C LEU A 167 -11.92 -3.56 11.80
N GLU A 168 -11.97 -4.62 12.59
CA GLU A 168 -12.31 -5.98 12.13
C GLU A 168 -13.76 -6.09 11.66
N ASN A 169 -14.70 -5.44 12.37
CA ASN A 169 -16.08 -5.34 11.90
C ASN A 169 -16.18 -4.54 10.59
N LEU A 170 -15.47 -3.41 10.47
CA LEU A 170 -15.41 -2.65 9.22
C LEU A 170 -14.81 -3.48 8.08
N ALA A 171 -13.76 -4.27 8.36
CA ALA A 171 -13.13 -5.17 7.40
C ALA A 171 -14.08 -6.29 6.93
N SER A 172 -15.03 -6.73 7.77
CA SER A 172 -16.10 -7.66 7.37
C SER A 172 -17.29 -6.98 6.68
N GLY A 173 -17.26 -5.66 6.51
CA GLY A 173 -18.29 -4.85 5.87
C GLY A 173 -19.39 -4.36 6.81
N GLU A 174 -19.21 -4.49 8.12
CA GLU A 174 -20.19 -4.10 9.14
C GLU A 174 -19.84 -2.74 9.77
N ALA A 175 -20.85 -1.88 9.95
CA ALA A 175 -20.71 -0.67 10.75
C ALA A 175 -20.66 -1.00 12.26
N THR A 176 -20.15 -0.10 13.08
CA THR A 176 -20.21 -0.20 14.54
C THR A 176 -21.08 0.90 15.14
N ALA A 177 -21.23 0.91 16.47
CA ALA A 177 -21.92 2.00 17.16
C ALA A 177 -21.16 3.34 17.01
N GLU A 178 -19.83 3.27 16.91
CA GLU A 178 -18.92 4.41 16.86
C GLU A 178 -18.56 4.83 15.43
N LEU A 179 -18.56 3.90 14.47
CA LEU A 179 -18.00 4.10 13.14
C LEU A 179 -18.99 3.64 12.04
N PRO A 180 -19.24 4.47 11.00
CA PRO A 180 -20.06 4.04 9.87
C PRO A 180 -19.34 2.99 9.02
N GLY A 181 -20.11 2.17 8.30
CA GLY A 181 -19.57 1.16 7.38
C GLY A 181 -18.84 1.78 6.19
N ILE A 182 -17.85 1.05 5.66
CA ILE A 182 -17.06 1.44 4.47
C ILE A 182 -17.41 0.62 3.22
N GLY A 183 -18.46 -0.20 3.29
CA GLY A 183 -18.80 -1.18 2.25
C GLY A 183 -17.86 -2.39 2.27
N ALA A 184 -17.73 -3.07 1.13
CA ALA A 184 -16.85 -4.23 1.01
C ALA A 184 -15.38 -3.80 1.01
N LEU A 185 -14.55 -4.52 1.77
CA LEU A 185 -13.12 -4.28 1.84
C LEU A 185 -12.44 -4.65 0.51
N LYS A 186 -11.63 -3.72 -0.02
CA LYS A 186 -10.85 -3.87 -1.25
C LYS A 186 -9.37 -4.14 -0.97
N GLY A 187 -8.84 -3.57 0.11
CA GLY A 187 -7.44 -3.72 0.48
C GLY A 187 -7.12 -3.00 1.80
N ILE A 188 -5.94 -3.27 2.33
CA ILE A 188 -5.41 -2.61 3.53
C ILE A 188 -4.04 -2.01 3.17
N SER A 189 -3.75 -0.81 3.65
CA SER A 189 -2.42 -0.25 3.55
C SER A 189 -1.90 0.26 4.88
N ALA A 190 -0.59 0.28 5.06
CA ALA A 190 0.06 0.91 6.20
C ALA A 190 1.07 1.94 5.72
N THR A 191 0.97 3.16 6.24
CA THR A 191 1.85 4.27 5.87
C THR A 191 2.59 4.76 7.11
N GLY A 192 3.91 4.86 7.00
CA GLY A 192 4.73 5.44 8.04
C GLY A 192 5.78 6.36 7.43
N ARG A 193 5.74 7.62 7.84
CA ARG A 193 6.66 8.65 7.36
C ARG A 193 7.30 9.36 8.54
N TRP A 194 8.51 8.95 8.87
CA TRP A 194 9.29 9.52 9.95
C TRP A 194 10.57 10.16 9.41
N VAL A 195 11.19 10.97 10.27
CA VAL A 195 12.51 11.55 10.04
C VAL A 195 13.46 10.92 11.04
N ARG A 196 14.59 10.41 10.55
CA ARG A 196 15.70 9.96 11.39
C ARG A 196 17.00 10.60 10.94
N ASP A 197 17.71 11.17 11.89
CA ASP A 197 18.99 11.83 11.68
C ASP A 197 20.17 10.86 11.79
N ARG A 198 21.38 11.36 11.58
CA ARG A 198 22.60 10.56 11.72
C ARG A 198 22.82 10.07 13.15
N ALA A 199 22.41 10.83 14.16
CA ALA A 199 22.50 10.42 15.57
C ALA A 199 21.72 9.13 15.81
N TYR A 200 20.53 9.00 15.22
CA TYR A 200 19.71 7.80 15.31
C TYR A 200 20.49 6.55 14.87
N TYR A 201 21.20 6.59 13.75
CA TYR A 201 21.96 5.44 13.25
C TYR A 201 23.28 5.19 13.99
N LYS A 202 23.70 6.10 14.87
CA LYS A 202 24.87 5.93 15.75
C LYS A 202 24.54 5.54 17.19
N ARG A 203 23.24 5.44 17.53
CA ARG A 203 22.77 5.12 18.89
C ARG A 203 23.30 3.78 19.42
N SER A 204 23.65 2.84 18.54
CA SER A 204 24.15 1.52 18.88
C SER A 204 24.93 0.90 17.70
N ARG A 205 25.75 -0.13 17.98
CA ARG A 205 26.50 -0.87 16.94
C ARG A 205 25.62 -1.59 15.92
N TRP A 206 24.37 -1.89 16.28
CA TRP A 206 23.42 -2.67 15.47
C TRP A 206 22.45 -1.78 14.67
N ALA A 207 22.46 -0.46 14.91
CA ALA A 207 21.53 0.45 14.25
C ALA A 207 21.75 0.48 12.72
N GLY A 208 20.69 0.26 11.94
CA GLY A 208 20.73 0.20 10.48
C GLY A 208 21.47 -1.02 9.92
N LYS A 209 21.79 -2.04 10.73
CA LYS A 209 22.53 -3.23 10.30
C LYS A 209 21.61 -4.34 9.85
N ARG A 210 22.03 -5.10 8.83
CA ARG A 210 21.38 -6.37 8.48
C ARG A 210 21.93 -7.50 9.32
N SER A 211 23.24 -7.48 9.56
CA SER A 211 23.94 -8.45 10.41
C SER A 211 24.99 -7.77 11.28
N LEU A 212 25.28 -8.36 12.43
CA LEU A 212 26.34 -7.93 13.34
C LEU A 212 27.10 -9.17 13.83
N ASP A 213 28.42 -9.17 13.63
CA ASP A 213 29.31 -10.24 14.11
C ASP A 213 28.84 -11.66 13.67
N GLY A 214 28.25 -11.76 12.48
CA GLY A 214 27.73 -13.01 11.90
C GLY A 214 26.31 -13.41 12.30
N VAL A 215 25.61 -12.56 13.07
CA VAL A 215 24.22 -12.79 13.52
C VAL A 215 23.27 -11.81 12.86
N ASP A 216 22.09 -12.27 12.45
CA ASP A 216 21.05 -11.43 11.85
C ASP A 216 20.52 -10.40 12.86
N VAL A 217 20.37 -9.16 12.41
CA VAL A 217 19.79 -8.03 13.17
C VAL A 217 18.54 -7.53 12.46
N VAL A 218 18.63 -7.32 11.14
CA VAL A 218 17.51 -6.81 10.32
C VAL A 218 16.94 -5.51 10.88
N ASP A 219 17.76 -4.49 11.18
CA ASP A 219 17.32 -3.18 11.73
C ASP A 219 16.91 -2.19 10.62
N GLY A 220 15.87 -2.54 9.86
CA GLY A 220 15.31 -1.70 8.81
C GLY A 220 14.04 -0.96 9.24
N VAL A 221 13.57 -0.03 8.40
CA VAL A 221 12.37 0.77 8.65
C VAL A 221 11.15 -0.10 8.98
N ALA A 222 10.99 -1.21 8.26
CA ALA A 222 9.88 -2.13 8.37
C ALA A 222 9.93 -3.05 9.60
N THR A 223 11.11 -3.36 10.10
CA THR A 223 11.32 -4.36 11.16
C THR A 223 11.64 -3.74 12.50
N ASN A 224 12.02 -2.46 12.56
CA ASN A 224 12.16 -1.76 13.84
C ASN A 224 11.18 -0.59 14.00
N PRO A 225 11.46 0.64 13.54
CA PRO A 225 10.68 1.82 13.91
C PRO A 225 9.20 1.71 13.53
N LEU A 226 8.89 1.16 12.36
CA LEU A 226 7.52 1.07 11.84
C LEU A 226 6.96 -0.35 11.81
N ALA A 227 7.57 -1.30 12.55
CA ALA A 227 7.09 -2.68 12.63
C ALA A 227 5.65 -2.81 13.16
N HIS A 228 5.22 -1.89 14.03
CA HIS A 228 3.83 -1.85 14.52
C HIS A 228 2.83 -1.61 13.39
N ALA A 229 3.18 -0.83 12.36
CA ALA A 229 2.30 -0.56 11.23
C ALA A 229 1.96 -1.86 10.48
N ILE A 230 2.98 -2.70 10.26
CA ILE A 230 2.83 -4.01 9.60
C ILE A 230 2.03 -4.97 10.48
N ALA A 231 2.40 -5.11 11.76
CA ALA A 231 1.71 -6.01 12.68
C ALA A 231 0.22 -5.64 12.84
N THR A 232 -0.08 -4.34 12.86
CA THR A 232 -1.45 -3.81 12.97
C THR A 232 -2.25 -4.07 11.68
N ALA A 233 -1.66 -3.83 10.51
CA ALA A 233 -2.30 -4.14 9.24
C ALA A 233 -2.61 -5.64 9.09
N LEU A 234 -1.68 -6.51 9.48
CA LEU A 234 -1.88 -7.97 9.52
C LEU A 234 -2.98 -8.37 10.51
N ARG A 235 -3.01 -7.75 11.71
CA ARG A 235 -4.08 -7.97 12.71
C ARG A 235 -5.45 -7.69 12.10
N ILE A 236 -5.65 -6.51 11.53
CA ILE A 236 -6.93 -6.09 10.94
C ILE A 236 -7.29 -6.99 9.75
N ALA A 237 -6.31 -7.40 8.93
CA ALA A 237 -6.52 -8.30 7.80
C ALA A 237 -6.91 -9.75 8.18
N GLY A 238 -6.91 -10.09 9.47
CA GLY A 238 -7.12 -11.46 9.92
C GLY A 238 -5.91 -12.40 9.73
N ALA A 239 -4.76 -11.90 9.28
CA ALA A 239 -3.54 -12.70 9.12
C ALA A 239 -2.77 -12.81 10.45
N ARG A 240 -2.60 -14.03 10.96
CA ARG A 240 -1.92 -14.33 12.24
C ARG A 240 -0.72 -15.24 12.01
N GLU A 241 -0.91 -16.28 11.21
CA GLU A 241 0.07 -17.32 10.96
C GLU A 241 0.76 -17.13 9.61
N ALA A 242 1.93 -17.74 9.43
CA ALA A 242 2.71 -17.61 8.20
C ALA A 242 1.96 -18.12 6.95
N GLN A 243 1.06 -19.09 7.14
CA GLN A 243 0.23 -19.68 6.09
C GLN A 243 -0.91 -18.77 5.64
N ASP A 244 -1.29 -17.74 6.41
CA ASP A 244 -2.36 -16.80 6.05
C ASP A 244 -1.97 -15.85 4.92
N LEU A 245 -0.69 -15.82 4.56
CA LEU A 245 -0.16 -15.06 3.43
C LEU A 245 0.23 -16.01 2.29
N VAL A 246 -0.24 -15.74 1.08
CA VAL A 246 0.15 -16.43 -0.15
C VAL A 246 1.50 -15.93 -0.64
N SER A 247 1.70 -14.61 -0.62
CA SER A 247 2.91 -13.97 -1.11
C SER A 247 3.33 -12.80 -0.22
N VAL A 248 4.63 -12.58 -0.16
CA VAL A 248 5.26 -11.38 0.38
C VAL A 248 6.32 -10.93 -0.63
N GLU A 249 6.19 -9.72 -1.13
CA GLU A 249 7.11 -9.08 -2.04
C GLU A 249 7.69 -7.83 -1.37
N THR A 250 9.00 -7.63 -1.52
CA THR A 250 9.73 -6.54 -0.88
C THR A 250 10.44 -5.70 -1.92
N ASP A 251 10.27 -4.38 -1.83
CA ASP A 251 10.97 -3.40 -2.65
C ASP A 251 11.69 -2.41 -1.73
N LEU A 252 12.99 -2.64 -1.53
CA LEU A 252 13.77 -2.12 -0.39
C LEU A 252 14.87 -1.16 -0.83
N TYR A 253 14.93 0.01 -0.20
CA TYR A 253 15.89 1.08 -0.52
C TYR A 253 16.49 1.71 0.72
N ARG A 254 17.63 2.39 0.52
CA ARG A 254 18.29 3.20 1.53
C ARG A 254 18.82 4.50 0.95
N ALA A 255 18.59 5.61 1.64
CA ALA A 255 19.25 6.90 1.38
C ALA A 255 20.42 7.14 2.34
N ASN A 256 20.37 6.53 3.54
CA ASN A 256 21.40 6.63 4.56
C ASN A 256 22.52 5.59 4.33
N ASP A 257 23.70 5.88 4.88
CA ASP A 257 24.84 4.97 4.88
C ASP A 257 24.68 3.87 5.94
N ILE A 258 23.71 3.00 5.68
CA ILE A 258 23.33 1.85 6.50
C ILE A 258 23.31 0.58 5.63
N GLU A 259 23.15 -0.59 6.24
CA GLU A 259 23.04 -1.86 5.50
C GLU A 259 21.58 -2.26 5.27
N ALA A 260 20.69 -1.90 6.21
CA ALA A 260 19.27 -2.17 6.14
C ALA A 260 18.52 -1.09 5.34
N ASP A 261 17.22 -1.29 5.17
CA ASP A 261 16.34 -0.38 4.46
C ASP A 261 15.90 0.79 5.35
N ASP A 262 15.84 1.99 4.78
CA ASP A 262 15.21 3.15 5.40
C ASP A 262 13.96 3.63 4.64
N THR A 263 13.71 3.08 3.44
CA THR A 263 12.58 3.42 2.57
C THR A 263 12.15 2.17 1.81
N SER A 264 10.91 1.71 2.04
CA SER A 264 10.46 0.38 1.60
C SER A 264 8.98 0.33 1.22
N VAL A 265 8.65 -0.48 0.22
CA VAL A 265 7.31 -1.04 0.03
C VAL A 265 7.35 -2.54 0.29
N ILE A 266 6.38 -3.03 1.06
CA ILE A 266 6.13 -4.46 1.26
C ILE A 266 4.70 -4.74 0.82
N ARG A 267 4.57 -5.57 -0.22
CA ARG A 267 3.28 -5.99 -0.77
C ARG A 267 3.01 -7.43 -0.37
N MET A 268 1.85 -7.68 0.23
CA MET A 268 1.44 -8.98 0.70
C MET A 268 0.07 -9.34 0.11
N ARG A 269 -0.18 -10.63 -0.06
CA ARG A 269 -1.50 -11.14 -0.43
C ARG A 269 -1.92 -12.21 0.56
N THR A 270 -3.12 -12.08 1.12
CA THR A 270 -3.67 -13.11 2.00
C THR A 270 -4.15 -14.33 1.21
N ILE A 271 -4.41 -15.46 1.89
CA ILE A 271 -5.03 -16.65 1.29
C ILE A 271 -6.40 -16.40 0.65
N ASN A 272 -7.10 -15.36 1.10
CA ASN A 272 -8.39 -14.96 0.54
C ASN A 272 -8.25 -13.92 -0.58
N GLY A 273 -7.02 -13.62 -1.01
CA GLY A 273 -6.72 -12.71 -2.12
C GLY A 273 -6.65 -11.23 -1.74
N LEU A 274 -6.92 -10.85 -0.48
CA LEU A 274 -6.87 -9.46 -0.01
C LEU A 274 -5.44 -8.89 -0.14
N PRO A 275 -5.25 -7.76 -0.86
CA PRO A 275 -3.97 -7.09 -0.91
C PRO A 275 -3.70 -6.27 0.36
N ILE A 276 -2.46 -6.35 0.85
CA ILE A 276 -1.95 -5.52 1.95
C ILE A 276 -0.66 -4.86 1.48
N THR A 277 -0.58 -3.52 1.56
CA THR A 277 0.64 -2.78 1.14
C THR A 277 1.14 -1.88 2.25
N CYS A 278 2.37 -2.09 2.71
CA CYS A 278 3.04 -1.23 3.66
C CYS A 278 4.07 -0.36 2.94
N ALA A 279 3.89 0.97 2.94
CA ALA A 279 4.82 1.93 2.37
C ALA A 279 5.42 2.79 3.48
N LEU A 280 6.72 2.62 3.74
CA LEU A 280 7.37 3.09 4.96
C LEU A 280 8.67 3.83 4.62
N THR A 281 8.93 4.96 5.27
CA THR A 281 10.19 5.70 5.11
C THR A 281 10.64 6.40 6.40
N LEU A 282 11.97 6.52 6.56
CA LEU A 282 12.65 7.36 7.55
C LEU A 282 13.26 8.62 6.90
N CYS A 283 12.98 8.83 5.61
CA CYS A 283 13.49 9.90 4.76
C CYS A 283 12.37 10.87 4.32
N ALA A 284 11.38 11.06 5.19
CA ALA A 284 10.27 12.00 4.98
C ALA A 284 10.71 13.46 5.15
N SER A 285 9.89 14.40 4.69
CA SER A 285 10.12 15.83 4.96
C SER A 285 9.83 16.21 6.42
N GLU A 286 8.89 15.51 7.07
CA GLU A 286 8.50 15.68 8.46
C GLU A 286 8.02 14.33 9.04
N SER A 287 8.06 14.21 10.37
CA SER A 287 7.48 13.03 11.05
C SER A 287 6.01 13.27 11.34
N VAL A 288 5.16 12.30 11.02
CA VAL A 288 3.78 12.25 11.52
C VAL A 288 3.44 10.91 12.11
N GLU A 289 2.28 10.86 12.77
CA GLU A 289 1.75 9.62 13.29
C GLU A 289 1.50 8.62 12.15
N PRO A 290 2.10 7.42 12.23
CA PRO A 290 1.87 6.37 11.26
C PRO A 290 0.43 5.86 11.36
N TYR A 291 -0.10 5.36 10.25
CA TYR A 291 -1.49 4.94 10.17
C TYR A 291 -1.69 3.70 9.30
N VAL A 292 -2.80 3.01 9.54
CA VAL A 292 -3.30 1.92 8.69
C VAL A 292 -4.62 2.37 8.05
N THR A 293 -4.76 2.19 6.75
CA THR A 293 -5.96 2.52 5.99
C THR A 293 -6.65 1.26 5.52
N LEU A 294 -7.96 1.16 5.76
CA LEU A 294 -8.86 0.20 5.13
C LEU A 294 -9.53 0.88 3.94
N HIS A 295 -9.39 0.28 2.76
CA HIS A 295 -9.98 0.77 1.51
C HIS A 295 -11.27 0.02 1.25
N GLY A 296 -12.41 0.70 1.35
CA GLY A 296 -13.74 0.11 1.12
C GLY A 296 -14.43 0.65 -0.13
N THR A 297 -15.47 -0.05 -0.58
CA THR A 297 -16.27 0.35 -1.76
C THR A 297 -17.09 1.63 -1.56
N GLU A 298 -17.39 2.00 -0.32
CA GLU A 298 -18.23 3.16 0.04
C GLU A 298 -17.48 4.21 0.88
N GLY A 299 -16.25 3.92 1.27
CA GLY A 299 -15.45 4.83 2.08
C GLY A 299 -14.08 4.28 2.48
N THR A 300 -13.38 5.03 3.31
CA THR A 300 -12.07 4.65 3.86
C THR A 300 -12.09 4.79 5.37
N ALA A 301 -11.37 3.91 6.08
CA ALA A 301 -11.11 4.06 7.52
C ALA A 301 -9.62 4.18 7.75
N VAL A 302 -9.18 5.28 8.38
CA VAL A 302 -7.77 5.55 8.70
C VAL A 302 -7.57 5.43 10.20
N PHE A 303 -6.70 4.51 10.61
CA PHE A 303 -6.37 4.23 12.00
C PHE A 303 -4.97 4.72 12.36
N HIS A 304 -4.90 5.79 13.16
CA HIS A 304 -3.67 6.27 13.79
C HIS A 304 -3.42 5.48 15.07
N TYR A 305 -2.69 4.36 14.96
CA TYR A 305 -2.58 3.36 16.03
C TYR A 305 -1.77 3.81 17.25
N THR A 306 -1.04 4.92 17.15
CA THR A 306 -0.35 5.54 18.29
C THR A 306 -1.28 6.40 19.14
N GLU A 307 -2.37 6.90 18.55
CA GLU A 307 -3.37 7.76 19.18
C GLU A 307 -4.70 7.05 19.45
N ASP A 308 -4.81 5.78 19.07
CA ASP A 308 -6.05 4.98 19.10
C ASP A 308 -7.23 5.65 18.36
N ARG A 309 -6.94 6.50 17.37
CA ARG A 309 -7.94 7.28 16.65
C ARG A 309 -8.25 6.66 15.29
N VAL A 310 -9.53 6.41 15.03
CA VAL A 310 -10.04 5.99 13.72
C VAL A 310 -10.84 7.14 13.11
N THR A 311 -10.52 7.49 11.86
CA THR A 311 -11.27 8.44 11.04
C THR A 311 -11.87 7.71 9.84
N VAL A 312 -13.20 7.70 9.73
CA VAL A 312 -13.92 7.12 8.59
C VAL A 312 -14.44 8.23 7.69
N ARG A 313 -14.18 8.13 6.38
CA ARG A 313 -14.68 9.04 5.35
C ARG A 313 -15.58 8.27 4.39
N THR A 314 -16.82 8.71 4.25
CA THR A 314 -17.80 8.19 3.29
C THR A 314 -18.47 9.35 2.53
N GLU A 315 -19.37 9.05 1.60
CA GLU A 315 -20.22 10.09 0.97
C GLU A 315 -21.06 10.87 2.00
N ALA A 316 -21.37 10.29 3.16
CA ALA A 316 -22.12 10.95 4.22
C ALA A 316 -21.30 11.96 5.04
N GLY A 317 -19.97 11.97 4.88
CA GLY A 317 -19.05 12.85 5.57
C GLY A 317 -17.94 12.11 6.32
N GLU A 318 -17.30 12.82 7.24
CA GLU A 318 -16.21 12.31 8.06
C GLU A 318 -16.68 12.05 9.50
N THR A 319 -16.34 10.89 10.07
CA THR A 319 -16.57 10.54 11.48
C THR A 319 -15.23 10.15 12.11
N ALA A 320 -14.94 10.65 13.31
CA ALA A 320 -13.72 10.29 14.05
C ALA A 320 -14.06 9.80 15.45
N HIS A 321 -13.37 8.75 15.90
CA HIS A 321 -13.50 8.21 17.25
C HIS A 321 -12.13 7.82 17.81
N THR A 322 -11.90 8.10 19.09
CA THR A 322 -10.69 7.71 19.81
C THR A 322 -11.04 6.62 20.83
N PHE A 323 -10.38 5.48 20.69
CA PHE A 323 -10.58 4.29 21.51
C PHE A 323 -9.62 4.25 22.70
N GLY A 324 -9.89 3.36 23.65
CA GLY A 324 -8.95 3.01 24.70
C GLY A 324 -7.90 2.01 24.24
N ARG A 325 -6.98 1.66 25.15
CA ARG A 325 -6.03 0.57 24.98
C ARG A 325 -5.75 -0.14 26.29
N ASP A 326 -5.39 -1.40 26.18
CA ASP A 326 -4.87 -2.19 27.29
C ASP A 326 -3.34 -2.23 27.28
N ASP A 327 -2.76 -2.18 28.47
CA ASP A 327 -1.33 -2.40 28.67
C ASP A 327 -1.01 -3.90 28.50
N LEU A 328 -0.04 -4.24 27.64
CA LEU A 328 0.28 -5.64 27.35
C LEU A 328 0.89 -6.39 28.54
N THR A 329 1.52 -5.69 29.49
CA THR A 329 2.03 -6.31 30.73
C THR A 329 0.85 -6.64 31.63
N GLU A 330 -0.09 -5.71 31.80
CA GLU A 330 -1.33 -5.97 32.56
C GLU A 330 -2.14 -7.10 31.93
N ASN A 331 -2.27 -7.13 30.59
CA ASN A 331 -2.94 -8.22 29.88
C ASN A 331 -2.25 -9.58 30.12
N LEU A 332 -0.93 -9.64 30.11
CA LEU A 332 -0.19 -10.87 30.45
C LEU A 332 -0.47 -11.31 31.90
N LEU A 333 -0.49 -10.38 32.87
CA LEU A 333 -0.80 -10.71 34.25
C LEU A 333 -2.26 -11.16 34.45
N GLN A 334 -3.20 -10.55 33.73
CA GLN A 334 -4.61 -10.99 33.70
C GLN A 334 -4.75 -12.36 33.04
N HIS A 335 -3.98 -12.65 32.00
CA HIS A 335 -3.94 -13.97 31.39
C HIS A 335 -3.50 -15.04 32.40
N LEU A 336 -2.42 -14.79 33.14
CA LEU A 336 -1.89 -15.75 34.13
C LEU A 336 -2.82 -15.93 35.34
N SER A 337 -3.49 -14.87 35.78
CA SER A 337 -4.34 -14.92 36.98
C SER A 337 -5.80 -15.32 36.70
N GLN A 338 -6.33 -14.98 35.53
CA GLN A 338 -7.77 -15.07 35.21
C GLN A 338 -8.06 -15.84 33.92
N GLY A 339 -7.04 -16.16 33.11
CA GLY A 339 -7.22 -16.86 31.83
C GLY A 339 -7.69 -15.94 30.69
N THR A 340 -7.60 -14.61 30.84
CA THR A 340 -7.88 -13.66 29.75
C THR A 340 -7.01 -13.98 28.53
N PRO A 341 -7.53 -13.98 27.29
CA PRO A 341 -6.70 -14.18 26.11
C PRO A 341 -5.58 -13.13 25.99
N LEU A 342 -4.40 -13.57 25.59
CA LEU A 342 -3.29 -12.66 25.26
C LEU A 342 -3.63 -11.83 24.01
N LEU A 343 -3.31 -10.55 24.05
CA LEU A 343 -3.55 -9.62 22.93
C LEU A 343 -2.52 -9.79 21.80
N SER A 344 -1.31 -10.26 22.12
CA SER A 344 -0.23 -10.47 21.15
C SER A 344 0.55 -11.76 21.49
N PRO A 345 -0.10 -12.93 21.41
CA PRO A 345 0.57 -14.20 21.69
C PRO A 345 1.58 -14.54 20.58
N LEU A 346 2.65 -15.25 20.94
CA LEU A 346 3.71 -15.67 20.00
C LEU A 346 3.18 -16.30 18.72
N HIS A 347 2.21 -17.21 18.81
CA HIS A 347 1.68 -17.92 17.63
C HIS A 347 0.95 -17.01 16.63
N HIS A 348 0.48 -15.83 17.05
CA HIS A 348 -0.11 -14.82 16.17
C HIS A 348 0.91 -13.93 15.44
N SER A 349 2.21 -14.14 15.66
CA SER A 349 3.27 -13.38 14.98
C SER A 349 3.78 -14.05 13.70
N GLY A 350 3.23 -15.19 13.30
CA GLY A 350 3.73 -15.96 12.15
C GLY A 350 3.67 -15.21 10.82
N ALA A 351 2.59 -14.47 10.57
CA ALA A 351 2.45 -13.64 9.37
C ALA A 351 3.51 -12.52 9.33
N PHE A 352 3.73 -11.84 10.47
CA PHE A 352 4.76 -10.82 10.60
C PHE A 352 6.16 -11.43 10.42
N MET A 353 6.42 -12.61 10.98
CA MET A 353 7.71 -13.29 10.83
C MET A 353 7.97 -13.72 9.38
N LYS A 354 6.95 -14.07 8.61
CA LYS A 354 7.08 -14.30 7.17
C LYS A 354 7.50 -13.02 6.42
N VAL A 355 7.00 -11.85 6.84
CA VAL A 355 7.44 -10.56 6.30
C VAL A 355 8.89 -10.25 6.67
N LEU A 356 9.25 -10.41 7.94
CA LEU A 356 10.62 -10.21 8.41
C LEU A 356 11.60 -11.13 7.66
N GLU A 357 11.24 -12.40 7.47
CA GLU A 357 12.04 -13.38 6.75
C GLU A 357 12.25 -13.00 5.28
N ALA A 358 11.21 -12.48 4.62
CA ALA A 358 11.32 -11.96 3.26
C ALA A 358 12.33 -10.79 3.18
N ILE A 359 12.28 -9.85 4.14
CA ILE A 359 13.23 -8.73 4.21
C ILE A 359 14.67 -9.21 4.49
N ARG A 360 14.81 -10.17 5.42
CA ARG A 360 16.09 -10.77 5.82
C ARG A 360 16.78 -11.49 4.66
N THR A 361 16.01 -12.18 3.83
CA THR A 361 16.52 -13.00 2.70
C THR A 361 16.52 -12.28 1.35
N ALA A 362 15.86 -11.11 1.25
CA ALA A 362 15.90 -10.28 0.07
C ALA A 362 17.32 -9.81 -0.29
N GLU A 363 17.48 -9.40 -1.55
CA GLU A 363 18.66 -8.65 -1.99
C GLU A 363 18.87 -7.42 -1.09
N ALA A 364 20.13 -7.06 -0.86
CA ALA A 364 20.47 -5.87 -0.10
C ALA A 364 19.69 -4.64 -0.61
N PRO A 365 19.20 -3.75 0.28
CA PRO A 365 18.46 -2.55 -0.13
C PRO A 365 19.26 -1.71 -1.13
N ALA A 366 18.59 -1.29 -2.21
CA ALA A 366 19.20 -0.47 -3.24
C ALA A 366 19.54 0.92 -2.69
N LEU A 367 20.74 1.42 -2.98
CA LEU A 367 21.15 2.77 -2.62
C LEU A 367 20.44 3.77 -3.53
N ILE A 368 19.72 4.71 -2.95
CA ILE A 368 19.12 5.84 -3.67
C ILE A 368 20.26 6.79 -4.11
N PRO A 369 20.33 7.17 -5.40
CA PRO A 369 21.36 8.09 -5.89
C PRO A 369 21.35 9.42 -5.13
N ALA A 370 22.53 10.01 -4.93
CA ALA A 370 22.68 11.20 -4.09
C ALA A 370 21.92 12.41 -4.66
N GLU A 371 21.79 12.50 -5.98
CA GLU A 371 21.01 13.50 -6.71
C GLU A 371 19.49 13.39 -6.45
N CYS A 372 19.01 12.22 -6.03
CA CYS A 372 17.62 11.99 -5.65
C CYS A 372 17.36 12.20 -4.15
N VAL A 373 18.38 12.60 -3.38
CA VAL A 373 18.28 12.79 -1.93
C VAL A 373 18.69 14.20 -1.55
N LYS A 374 17.79 14.92 -0.87
CA LYS A 374 18.09 16.21 -0.25
C LYS A 374 18.51 16.00 1.20
N TRP A 375 19.69 16.50 1.57
CA TRP A 375 20.12 16.52 2.97
C TRP A 375 19.68 17.80 3.67
N VAL A 376 19.02 17.68 4.82
CA VAL A 376 18.56 18.79 5.66
C VAL A 376 19.27 18.72 7.01
N GLY A 377 19.72 19.86 7.54
CA GLY A 377 20.48 19.93 8.80
C GLY A 377 22.00 19.81 8.62
N LYS A 378 22.73 19.66 9.73
CA LYS A 378 24.22 19.54 9.76
C LYS A 378 24.66 18.55 10.82
N GLY A 379 25.84 17.96 10.64
CA GLY A 379 26.47 17.06 11.62
C GLY A 379 25.55 15.88 11.98
N GLU A 380 25.39 15.61 13.28
CA GLU A 380 24.56 14.50 13.78
C GLU A 380 23.05 14.71 13.55
N GLN A 381 22.60 15.96 13.40
CA GLN A 381 21.19 16.30 13.15
C GLN A 381 20.83 16.29 11.64
N ALA A 382 21.81 16.01 10.77
CA ALA A 382 21.54 15.91 9.34
C ALA A 382 20.68 14.67 9.05
N HIS A 383 19.66 14.82 8.21
CA HIS A 383 18.79 13.74 7.76
C HIS A 383 18.57 13.80 6.25
N ALA A 384 18.34 12.64 5.65
CA ALA A 384 17.99 12.49 4.25
C ALA A 384 16.50 12.75 4.04
N VAL A 385 16.14 13.43 2.95
CA VAL A 385 14.77 13.66 2.50
C VAL A 385 14.69 13.25 1.04
N ILE A 386 13.77 12.34 0.72
CA ILE A 386 13.47 11.98 -0.67
C ILE A 386 12.38 12.94 -1.16
N PRO A 387 12.61 13.72 -2.24
CA PRO A 387 11.61 14.63 -2.78
C PRO A 387 10.32 13.88 -3.17
N ASN A 388 9.16 14.52 -2.92
CA ASN A 388 7.83 14.00 -3.23
C ASN A 388 7.49 12.63 -2.60
N ILE A 389 8.23 12.20 -1.56
CA ILE A 389 8.03 10.90 -0.94
C ILE A 389 6.62 10.72 -0.39
N GLU A 390 5.98 11.78 0.12
CA GLU A 390 4.61 11.72 0.64
C GLU A 390 3.61 11.31 -0.45
N ASP A 391 3.70 11.90 -1.64
CA ASP A 391 2.86 11.53 -2.80
C ASP A 391 3.19 10.11 -3.28
N ILE A 392 4.48 9.76 -3.31
CA ILE A 392 4.95 8.41 -3.71
C ILE A 392 4.37 7.33 -2.79
N LEU A 393 4.35 7.53 -1.48
CA LEU A 393 3.76 6.58 -0.52
C LEU A 393 2.24 6.46 -0.72
N GLU A 394 1.55 7.56 -0.98
CA GLU A 394 0.10 7.57 -1.26
C GLU A 394 -0.22 6.81 -2.55
N ARG A 395 0.57 7.01 -3.62
CA ARG A 395 0.45 6.25 -4.88
C ARG A 395 0.64 4.76 -4.65
N ALA A 396 1.72 4.37 -3.96
CA ALA A 396 2.05 2.98 -3.68
C ALA A 396 0.93 2.28 -2.90
N THR A 397 0.40 2.95 -1.87
CA THR A 397 -0.63 2.37 -1.01
C THR A 397 -2.00 2.31 -1.65
N ARG A 398 -2.42 3.34 -2.40
CA ARG A 398 -3.72 3.33 -3.10
C ARG A 398 -3.75 2.41 -4.31
N ALA A 399 -2.62 2.25 -5.00
CA ALA A 399 -2.52 1.38 -6.17
C ALA A 399 -2.10 -0.06 -5.84
N HIS A 400 -1.75 -0.34 -4.57
CA HIS A 400 -1.08 -1.59 -4.16
C HIS A 400 0.15 -1.91 -5.03
N ALA A 401 0.98 -0.90 -5.30
CA ALA A 401 2.14 -0.96 -6.18
C ALA A 401 3.46 -0.80 -5.42
N THR A 402 4.51 -1.45 -5.92
CA THR A 402 5.91 -1.25 -5.49
C THR A 402 6.50 0.05 -6.05
N PHE A 403 7.60 0.54 -5.48
CA PHE A 403 8.30 1.73 -6.00
C PHE A 403 8.87 1.49 -7.40
N SER A 404 9.33 0.27 -7.67
CA SER A 404 9.75 -0.19 -8.98
C SER A 404 8.60 -0.09 -9.98
N GLU A 405 7.41 -0.62 -9.63
CA GLU A 405 6.23 -0.53 -10.48
C GLU A 405 5.80 0.91 -10.75
N LEU A 406 5.92 1.82 -9.76
CA LEU A 406 5.72 3.27 -9.95
C LEU A 406 6.75 3.92 -10.90
N GLY A 407 7.80 3.21 -11.31
CA GLY A 407 8.78 3.70 -12.28
C GLY A 407 9.62 4.88 -11.78
N LEU A 408 9.86 4.97 -10.47
CA LEU A 408 10.59 6.08 -9.88
C LEU A 408 12.04 6.11 -10.37
N PRO A 409 12.66 7.29 -10.56
CA PRO A 409 14.00 7.41 -11.15
C PRO A 409 15.11 6.75 -10.32
N TRP A 410 14.89 6.57 -9.02
CA TRP A 410 15.81 5.89 -8.11
C TRP A 410 15.42 4.45 -7.78
N ALA A 411 14.25 4.00 -8.23
CA ALA A 411 13.80 2.64 -8.00
C ALA A 411 14.50 1.65 -8.93
N ARG A 412 14.50 0.38 -8.54
CA ARG A 412 14.98 -0.69 -9.42
C ARG A 412 14.13 -0.74 -10.69
N PRO A 413 14.75 -1.02 -11.86
CA PRO A 413 13.98 -1.19 -13.08
C PRO A 413 12.97 -2.33 -12.93
N VAL A 414 11.76 -2.11 -13.44
CA VAL A 414 10.76 -3.18 -13.53
C VAL A 414 11.29 -4.29 -14.45
N THR A 415 11.38 -5.51 -13.94
CA THR A 415 11.90 -6.67 -14.67
C THR A 415 10.85 -7.36 -15.55
N SER A 416 9.56 -7.08 -15.34
CA SER A 416 8.44 -7.73 -16.04
C SER A 416 7.39 -6.72 -16.49
N GLY A 417 6.99 -6.77 -17.76
CA GLY A 417 5.84 -6.02 -18.26
C GLY A 417 6.08 -4.53 -18.53
N ALA A 418 7.33 -4.07 -18.59
CA ALA A 418 7.70 -2.73 -19.06
C ALA A 418 8.88 -2.83 -20.03
N GLU A 419 8.67 -2.41 -21.28
CA GLU A 419 9.65 -2.54 -22.36
C GLU A 419 9.69 -1.27 -23.21
N ALA A 420 10.84 -0.95 -23.81
CA ALA A 420 10.93 0.13 -24.79
C ALA A 420 9.85 -0.06 -25.88
N LEU A 421 9.17 1.02 -26.25
CA LEU A 421 8.08 0.94 -27.20
C LEU A 421 8.57 0.45 -28.57
N PHE A 422 9.74 0.91 -29.01
CA PHE A 422 10.33 0.61 -30.31
C PHE A 422 11.61 -0.23 -30.17
N ALA A 423 11.96 -0.97 -31.22
CA ALA A 423 13.21 -1.72 -31.26
C ALA A 423 14.42 -0.76 -31.34
N PRO A 424 15.59 -1.15 -30.80
CA PRO A 424 16.81 -0.35 -30.95
C PRO A 424 17.24 -0.19 -32.40
N ASP A 425 18.00 0.87 -32.67
CA ASP A 425 18.70 1.05 -33.94
C ASP A 425 19.84 0.01 -34.08
N ASP A 426 20.02 -0.56 -35.28
CA ASP A 426 21.10 -1.52 -35.59
C ASP A 426 22.52 -0.98 -35.32
N ALA A 427 22.68 0.34 -35.15
CA ALA A 427 23.95 1.04 -34.93
C ALA A 427 24.06 1.73 -33.55
N GLY A 428 23.06 1.62 -32.67
CA GLY A 428 23.02 2.29 -31.36
C GLY A 428 23.11 1.32 -30.17
N PRO A 429 23.36 1.81 -28.95
CA PRO A 429 23.18 0.99 -27.75
C PRO A 429 21.73 0.48 -27.68
N ALA A 430 21.53 -0.74 -27.18
CA ALA A 430 20.19 -1.30 -27.02
C ALA A 430 19.31 -0.36 -26.17
N ALA A 431 18.13 0.02 -26.69
CA ALA A 431 17.17 0.86 -25.99
C ALA A 431 16.64 0.08 -24.78
N THR A 432 17.03 0.49 -23.59
CA THR A 432 16.44 0.03 -22.33
C THR A 432 15.21 0.88 -22.00
N PRO A 433 14.27 0.39 -21.19
CA PRO A 433 13.16 1.22 -20.70
C PRO A 433 13.62 2.55 -20.08
N ALA A 434 14.82 2.57 -19.46
CA ALA A 434 15.38 3.75 -18.82
C ALA A 434 15.76 4.89 -19.79
N ASN A 435 16.09 4.58 -21.04
CA ASN A 435 16.57 5.56 -22.03
C ASN A 435 15.63 5.70 -23.25
N ALA A 436 14.46 5.04 -23.22
CA ALA A 436 13.51 5.08 -24.32
C ALA A 436 12.60 6.32 -24.21
N ALA A 437 12.37 7.02 -25.34
CA ALA A 437 11.42 8.14 -25.40
C ALA A 437 9.97 7.73 -25.08
N ALA A 438 9.65 6.44 -25.18
CA ALA A 438 8.37 5.87 -24.76
C ALA A 438 8.55 4.41 -24.31
N VAL A 439 7.91 4.05 -23.21
CA VAL A 439 7.90 2.69 -22.64
C VAL A 439 6.49 2.13 -22.71
N LEU A 440 6.34 0.95 -23.31
CA LEU A 440 5.10 0.18 -23.29
C LEU A 440 5.04 -0.67 -22.01
N ARG A 441 4.00 -0.44 -21.21
CA ARG A 441 3.67 -1.26 -20.05
C ARG A 441 2.50 -2.18 -20.38
N THR A 442 2.58 -3.43 -19.95
CA THR A 442 1.52 -4.44 -20.18
C THR A 442 0.32 -4.23 -19.25
N GLY A 443 0.56 -3.63 -18.08
CA GLY A 443 -0.45 -3.46 -17.03
C GLY A 443 -0.83 -4.75 -16.30
N SER A 444 -0.13 -5.87 -16.55
CA SER A 444 -0.50 -7.18 -16.02
C SER A 444 -0.31 -7.35 -14.51
N THR A 445 0.41 -6.42 -13.86
CA THR A 445 0.64 -6.43 -12.41
C THR A 445 -0.30 -5.51 -11.64
N LEU A 446 -1.20 -4.81 -12.34
CA LEU A 446 -2.20 -3.94 -11.71
C LEU A 446 -3.26 -4.76 -10.98
N GLU A 447 -3.79 -4.21 -9.88
CA GLU A 447 -4.96 -4.81 -9.22
C GLU A 447 -6.17 -4.82 -10.17
N PRO A 448 -7.06 -5.83 -10.07
CA PRO A 448 -8.19 -5.98 -10.99
C PRO A 448 -9.11 -4.76 -11.10
N ASP A 449 -9.31 -4.02 -10.01
CA ASP A 449 -10.18 -2.84 -9.96
C ASP A 449 -9.58 -1.60 -10.67
N LEU A 450 -8.32 -1.68 -11.10
CA LEU A 450 -7.67 -0.70 -11.97
C LEU A 450 -7.84 -1.03 -13.46
N SER A 451 -8.54 -2.12 -13.81
CA SER A 451 -8.74 -2.65 -15.17
C SER A 451 -7.41 -2.84 -15.92
N PRO A 452 -6.65 -3.92 -15.62
CA PRO A 452 -5.35 -4.21 -16.25
C PRO A 452 -5.37 -4.08 -17.78
N ARG A 453 -4.46 -3.28 -18.34
CA ARG A 453 -4.40 -3.00 -19.78
C ARG A 453 -3.04 -2.45 -20.22
N PRO A 454 -2.66 -2.55 -21.51
CA PRO A 454 -1.44 -1.93 -22.02
C PRO A 454 -1.55 -0.41 -22.16
N TYR A 455 -0.52 0.30 -21.70
CA TYR A 455 -0.41 1.76 -21.75
C TYR A 455 1.06 2.20 -21.92
N LEU A 456 1.27 3.46 -22.27
CA LEU A 456 2.60 4.05 -22.41
C LEU A 456 2.95 4.88 -21.18
N HIS A 457 4.04 4.52 -20.48
CA HIS A 457 4.64 5.32 -19.41
C HIS A 457 6.03 4.79 -19.02
N PRO A 458 7.06 5.65 -18.92
CA PRO A 458 7.05 7.07 -19.28
C PRO A 458 7.00 7.29 -20.81
N VAL A 459 6.49 8.45 -21.21
CA VAL A 459 6.71 9.07 -22.52
C VAL A 459 7.40 10.41 -22.27
N SER A 460 8.44 10.72 -23.03
CA SER A 460 9.29 11.89 -22.82
C SER A 460 9.54 12.70 -24.10
N THR A 461 9.89 13.98 -23.93
CA THR A 461 10.41 14.85 -25.01
C THR A 461 11.83 14.44 -25.45
N GLN A 462 12.41 15.10 -26.46
CA GLN A 462 13.78 14.82 -26.90
C GLN A 462 14.82 15.12 -25.80
N ALA A 463 14.60 16.14 -24.97
CA ALA A 463 15.44 16.44 -23.81
C ALA A 463 15.18 15.53 -22.59
N GLY A 464 14.23 14.59 -22.68
CA GLY A 464 13.94 13.62 -21.61
C GLY A 464 12.90 14.09 -20.57
N VAL A 465 12.20 15.21 -20.80
CA VAL A 465 11.12 15.68 -19.93
C VAL A 465 9.95 14.70 -20.01
N VAL A 466 9.57 14.09 -18.89
CA VAL A 466 8.47 13.12 -18.84
C VAL A 466 7.14 13.85 -18.91
N VAL A 467 6.30 13.47 -19.89
CA VAL A 467 5.01 14.12 -20.20
C VAL A 467 3.80 13.23 -19.97
N THR A 468 4.00 12.04 -19.38
CA THR A 468 2.92 11.14 -18.92
C THR A 468 3.05 10.83 -17.45
N ASP A 469 1.95 10.69 -16.74
CA ASP A 469 1.92 10.20 -15.36
C ASP A 469 1.07 8.93 -15.25
N HIS A 470 1.40 8.06 -14.30
CA HIS A 470 0.64 6.82 -14.06
C HIS A 470 0.48 6.53 -12.58
N LEU A 471 -0.61 5.85 -12.23
CA LEU A 471 -0.98 5.54 -10.85
C LEU A 471 -0.94 6.78 -9.92
N PRO A 472 -1.41 7.97 -10.35
CA PRO A 472 -1.33 9.16 -9.52
C PRO A 472 -2.24 9.02 -8.30
N SER A 473 -1.86 9.68 -7.20
CA SER A 473 -2.53 9.52 -5.90
C SER A 473 -4.00 9.97 -5.93
N ASP A 474 -4.38 10.89 -6.80
CA ASP A 474 -5.77 11.33 -6.98
C ASP A 474 -6.63 10.23 -7.65
N HIS A 475 -6.10 9.57 -8.68
CA HIS A 475 -6.80 8.64 -9.57
C HIS A 475 -5.88 7.49 -10.01
N VAL A 476 -5.68 6.50 -9.14
CA VAL A 476 -4.73 5.40 -9.38
C VAL A 476 -5.03 4.54 -10.63
N TRP A 477 -6.24 4.60 -11.19
CA TRP A 477 -6.57 3.93 -12.45
C TRP A 477 -6.22 4.75 -13.71
N HIS A 478 -5.66 5.95 -13.57
CA HIS A 478 -5.13 6.72 -14.71
C HIS A 478 -3.73 6.22 -15.08
N LEU A 479 -3.61 5.73 -16.31
CA LEU A 479 -2.43 5.00 -16.79
C LEU A 479 -1.83 5.67 -18.02
N GLY A 480 -0.90 6.61 -17.81
CA GLY A 480 -0.08 7.20 -18.87
C GLY A 480 -0.86 7.62 -20.11
N ALA A 481 -0.41 7.17 -21.29
CA ALA A 481 -1.12 7.33 -22.54
C ALA A 481 -1.64 6.00 -23.10
N GLY A 482 -2.87 5.97 -23.59
CA GLY A 482 -3.46 4.72 -24.10
C GLY A 482 -4.86 4.86 -24.66
N PHE A 483 -5.55 3.72 -24.74
CA PHE A 483 -6.92 3.63 -25.21
C PHE A 483 -7.72 2.69 -24.29
N ALA A 484 -8.81 3.19 -23.71
CA ALA A 484 -9.65 2.44 -22.79
C ALA A 484 -11.08 3.01 -22.77
N LEU A 485 -12.07 2.19 -22.38
CA LEU A 485 -13.47 2.61 -22.25
C LEU A 485 -13.99 2.25 -20.87
N GLN A 486 -14.83 3.12 -20.32
CA GLN A 486 -15.41 2.89 -18.99
C GLN A 486 -16.63 1.98 -19.04
N ASP A 487 -17.29 1.85 -20.19
CA ASP A 487 -18.40 0.91 -20.37
C ASP A 487 -18.31 0.24 -21.74
N VAL A 488 -18.18 -1.09 -21.75
CA VAL A 488 -18.37 -1.94 -22.92
C VAL A 488 -19.31 -3.06 -22.50
N ASN A 489 -20.56 -3.01 -22.96
CA ASN A 489 -21.63 -3.91 -22.51
C ASN A 489 -21.73 -4.02 -20.98
N GLY A 490 -21.56 -2.92 -20.25
CA GLY A 490 -21.60 -2.91 -18.78
C GLY A 490 -20.27 -3.21 -18.07
N SER A 491 -19.22 -3.65 -18.79
CA SER A 491 -17.88 -3.91 -18.24
C SER A 491 -16.97 -2.68 -18.33
N ASN A 492 -16.21 -2.42 -17.27
CA ASN A 492 -15.32 -1.27 -17.12
C ASN A 492 -13.87 -1.64 -17.47
N PHE A 493 -13.32 -1.04 -18.53
CA PHE A 493 -11.92 -1.21 -18.95
C PHE A 493 -11.04 0.01 -18.60
N TRP A 494 -11.62 1.01 -17.92
CA TRP A 494 -10.94 2.23 -17.46
C TRP A 494 -10.36 2.09 -16.05
N GLY A 495 -11.03 1.33 -15.19
CA GLY A 495 -10.71 1.19 -13.77
C GLY A 495 -11.51 2.15 -12.88
N GLY A 496 -11.40 1.96 -11.57
CA GLY A 496 -12.09 2.79 -10.58
C GLY A 496 -13.61 2.52 -10.52
N ARG A 497 -14.37 3.49 -10.00
CA ARG A 497 -15.84 3.37 -9.86
C ARG A 497 -16.55 3.58 -11.19
N SER A 498 -17.67 2.90 -11.39
CA SER A 498 -18.47 3.01 -12.61
C SER A 498 -19.68 3.93 -12.41
N TYR A 499 -19.87 4.92 -13.28
CA TYR A 499 -21.11 5.70 -13.30
C TYR A 499 -22.28 4.83 -13.75
N ARG A 500 -23.34 4.78 -12.93
CA ARG A 500 -24.56 4.05 -13.27
C ARG A 500 -25.74 5.01 -13.32
N ARG A 501 -26.36 5.11 -14.50
CA ARG A 501 -27.51 6.00 -14.75
C ARG A 501 -28.65 5.80 -13.74
N THR A 502 -28.94 4.54 -13.42
CA THR A 502 -29.99 4.16 -12.46
C THR A 502 -29.71 4.64 -11.05
N ALA A 503 -28.44 4.74 -10.66
CA ALA A 503 -28.00 5.28 -9.37
C ALA A 503 -27.76 6.80 -9.40
N GLY A 504 -27.61 7.39 -10.60
CA GLY A 504 -27.29 8.80 -10.79
C GLY A 504 -25.88 9.19 -10.33
N LYS A 505 -25.02 8.22 -10.00
CA LYS A 505 -23.70 8.44 -9.41
C LYS A 505 -22.70 7.34 -9.80
N TYR A 506 -21.42 7.59 -9.49
CA TYR A 506 -20.38 6.59 -9.52
C TYR A 506 -20.60 5.57 -8.39
N VAL A 507 -20.49 4.29 -8.68
CA VAL A 507 -20.62 3.21 -7.70
C VAL A 507 -19.47 2.23 -7.89
N ASP A 508 -18.98 1.68 -6.78
CA ASP A 508 -18.01 0.60 -6.85
C ASP A 508 -18.77 -0.71 -7.04
N VAL A 509 -18.56 -1.34 -8.19
CA VAL A 509 -19.20 -2.59 -8.60
C VAL A 509 -18.10 -3.47 -9.20
N LYS A 510 -18.24 -4.79 -9.07
CA LYS A 510 -17.28 -5.75 -9.62
C LYS A 510 -17.53 -5.96 -11.11
N ASP A 511 -17.25 -4.93 -11.91
CA ASP A 511 -17.49 -4.89 -13.35
C ASP A 511 -16.21 -4.70 -14.17
N HIS A 512 -15.03 -4.78 -13.55
CA HIS A 512 -13.76 -4.51 -14.20
C HIS A 512 -13.38 -5.61 -15.20
N GLY A 513 -13.33 -5.23 -16.48
CA GLY A 513 -12.69 -6.00 -17.54
C GLY A 513 -11.19 -5.73 -17.61
N ARG A 514 -10.52 -6.41 -18.55
CA ARG A 514 -9.08 -6.26 -18.79
C ARG A 514 -8.74 -6.36 -20.27
N ILE A 515 -7.64 -5.73 -20.67
CA ILE A 515 -7.10 -5.80 -22.03
C ILE A 515 -5.79 -6.57 -21.98
N GLU A 516 -5.72 -7.68 -22.70
CA GLU A 516 -4.54 -8.55 -22.74
C GLU A 516 -3.81 -8.43 -24.07
N THR A 517 -2.47 -8.48 -24.03
CA THR A 517 -1.65 -8.50 -25.27
C THR A 517 -1.61 -9.92 -25.83
N ALA A 518 -2.25 -10.13 -26.99
CA ALA A 518 -2.24 -11.40 -27.71
C ALA A 518 -1.03 -11.53 -28.65
N SER A 519 -0.57 -10.42 -29.22
CA SER A 519 0.63 -10.40 -30.05
C SER A 519 1.27 -9.01 -30.06
N ILE A 520 2.58 -8.99 -30.26
CA ILE A 520 3.36 -7.76 -30.39
C ILE A 520 4.42 -7.93 -31.48
N ALA A 521 4.52 -6.95 -32.35
CA ALA A 521 5.58 -6.83 -33.35
C ALA A 521 6.21 -5.44 -33.19
N ARG A 522 7.54 -5.40 -32.99
CA ARG A 522 8.30 -4.17 -32.79
C ARG A 522 9.33 -4.01 -33.90
N GLU A 523 9.37 -2.81 -34.44
CA GLU A 523 10.33 -2.33 -35.41
C GLU A 523 10.95 -1.02 -34.88
N LYS A 524 11.91 -0.46 -35.62
CA LYS A 524 12.67 0.73 -35.24
C LYS A 524 11.79 1.93 -34.87
N ASP A 525 10.74 2.19 -35.65
CA ASP A 525 9.86 3.36 -35.50
C ASP A 525 8.37 2.97 -35.50
N HIS A 526 8.07 1.68 -35.40
CA HIS A 526 6.70 1.18 -35.48
C HIS A 526 6.52 -0.03 -34.56
N THR A 527 5.47 0.00 -33.77
CA THR A 527 5.03 -1.14 -32.96
C THR A 527 3.56 -1.43 -33.24
N THR A 528 3.25 -2.71 -33.47
CA THR A 528 1.88 -3.19 -33.64
C THR A 528 1.52 -4.17 -32.54
N LEU A 529 0.35 -3.98 -31.94
CA LEU A 529 -0.24 -4.85 -30.93
C LEU A 529 -1.50 -5.50 -31.48
N GLY A 530 -1.68 -6.80 -31.20
CA GLY A 530 -2.98 -7.45 -31.20
C GLY A 530 -3.43 -7.64 -29.75
N LEU A 531 -4.59 -7.12 -29.39
CA LEU A 531 -5.10 -7.12 -28.03
C LEU A 531 -6.48 -7.76 -27.94
N ASN A 532 -6.75 -8.40 -26.80
CA ASN A 532 -8.03 -9.02 -26.46
C ASN A 532 -8.69 -8.24 -25.33
N TRP A 533 -9.94 -7.83 -25.50
CA TRP A 533 -10.71 -7.18 -24.46
C TRP A 533 -11.63 -8.22 -23.81
N LEU A 534 -11.33 -8.54 -22.56
CA LEU A 534 -12.04 -9.54 -21.77
C LEU A 534 -12.94 -8.81 -20.76
N ALA A 535 -14.24 -9.05 -20.83
CA ALA A 535 -15.23 -8.52 -19.90
C ALA A 535 -14.99 -9.01 -18.47
N ALA A 536 -15.73 -8.46 -17.51
CA ALA A 536 -15.60 -8.80 -16.09
C ALA A 536 -15.80 -10.30 -15.79
N ASP A 537 -16.63 -10.98 -16.59
CA ASP A 537 -16.89 -12.42 -16.51
C ASP A 537 -15.83 -13.28 -17.25
N GLY A 538 -14.85 -12.63 -17.89
CA GLY A 538 -13.78 -13.26 -18.66
C GLY A 538 -14.13 -13.54 -20.13
N SER A 539 -15.33 -13.19 -20.59
CA SER A 539 -15.72 -13.37 -22.00
C SER A 539 -15.01 -12.38 -22.93
N LEU A 540 -14.66 -12.81 -24.13
CA LEU A 540 -14.04 -11.95 -25.15
C LEU A 540 -15.11 -11.12 -25.87
N VAL A 541 -15.03 -9.80 -25.74
CA VAL A 541 -16.04 -8.87 -26.31
C VAL A 541 -15.51 -8.06 -27.50
N LEU A 542 -14.22 -7.69 -27.48
CA LEU A 542 -13.55 -7.00 -28.57
C LEU A 542 -12.18 -7.62 -28.84
N THR A 543 -11.76 -7.54 -30.10
CA THR A 543 -10.34 -7.63 -30.46
C THR A 543 -9.87 -6.27 -30.96
N GLU A 544 -8.62 -5.94 -30.69
CA GLU A 544 -8.04 -4.66 -31.08
C GLU A 544 -6.73 -4.87 -31.84
N ARG A 545 -6.56 -4.13 -32.94
CA ARG A 545 -5.26 -3.91 -33.56
C ARG A 545 -4.83 -2.47 -33.27
N ARG A 546 -3.74 -2.30 -32.52
CA ARG A 546 -3.16 -0.98 -32.20
C ARG A 546 -1.83 -0.80 -32.92
N SER A 547 -1.68 0.30 -33.65
CA SER A 547 -0.47 0.68 -34.35
C SER A 547 0.10 1.96 -33.75
N LEU A 548 1.36 1.94 -33.35
CA LEU A 548 2.08 3.03 -32.69
C LEU A 548 3.30 3.36 -33.53
N LYS A 549 3.36 4.55 -34.14
CA LYS A 549 4.44 4.96 -35.04
C LYS A 549 5.12 6.23 -34.56
N ARG A 550 6.44 6.24 -34.54
CA ARG A 550 7.27 7.42 -34.26
C ARG A 550 7.72 8.08 -35.56
N THR A 551 7.74 9.40 -35.56
CA THR A 551 8.44 10.22 -36.56
C THR A 551 9.23 11.32 -35.85
N ASN A 552 10.56 11.32 -35.97
CA ASN A 552 11.38 12.43 -35.49
C ASN A 552 11.31 13.56 -36.51
N LEU A 553 10.86 14.75 -36.09
CA LEU A 553 10.68 15.90 -37.00
C LEU A 553 11.93 16.78 -37.00
N ASP A 554 12.45 17.09 -35.81
CA ASP A 554 13.64 17.90 -35.61
C ASP A 554 14.30 17.55 -34.25
N ALA A 555 15.22 18.41 -33.79
CA ALA A 555 15.98 18.21 -32.56
C ALA A 555 15.14 18.38 -31.28
N LEU A 556 13.96 19.00 -31.36
CA LEU A 556 13.09 19.32 -30.22
C LEU A 556 11.81 18.48 -30.25
N THR A 557 11.31 18.15 -31.44
CA THR A 557 9.98 17.58 -31.63
C THR A 557 10.03 16.19 -32.25
N TRP A 558 9.30 15.26 -31.65
CA TRP A 558 8.92 14.01 -32.29
C TRP A 558 7.41 13.81 -32.24
N ARG A 559 6.91 13.00 -33.17
CA ARG A 559 5.49 12.72 -33.36
C ARG A 559 5.19 11.26 -33.09
N LEU A 560 4.13 11.00 -32.33
CA LEU A 560 3.55 9.68 -32.07
C LEU A 560 2.19 9.58 -32.75
N ASP A 561 2.09 8.71 -33.77
CA ASP A 561 0.83 8.35 -34.41
C ASP A 561 0.28 7.07 -33.78
N ILE A 562 -0.96 7.11 -33.31
CA ILE A 562 -1.65 6.03 -32.61
C ILE A 562 -2.93 5.72 -33.37
N GLN A 563 -2.99 4.53 -33.98
CA GLN A 563 -4.21 4.05 -34.61
C GLN A 563 -4.74 2.83 -33.84
N THR A 564 -5.99 2.94 -33.38
CA THR A 564 -6.72 1.87 -32.72
C THR A 564 -7.85 1.41 -33.62
N ARG A 565 -7.86 0.11 -33.96
CA ARG A 565 -8.99 -0.54 -34.63
C ARG A 565 -9.60 -1.58 -33.70
N LEU A 566 -10.83 -1.33 -33.25
CA LEU A 566 -11.63 -2.27 -32.47
C LEU A 566 -12.50 -3.09 -33.42
N THR A 567 -12.62 -4.39 -33.17
CA THR A 567 -13.53 -5.29 -33.88
C THR A 567 -14.40 -6.02 -32.87
N ALA A 568 -15.71 -5.90 -33.05
CA ALA A 568 -16.74 -6.52 -32.23
C ALA A 568 -16.72 -8.05 -32.39
N VAL A 569 -16.59 -8.79 -31.29
CA VAL A 569 -16.70 -10.27 -31.28
C VAL A 569 -18.15 -10.70 -31.07
N VAL A 570 -18.88 -9.89 -30.31
CA VAL A 570 -20.34 -9.95 -30.09
C VAL A 570 -20.92 -8.58 -30.43
N ASP A 571 -22.24 -8.43 -30.44
CA ASP A 571 -22.84 -7.10 -30.49
C ASP A 571 -22.38 -6.30 -29.26
N VAL A 572 -21.85 -5.09 -29.48
CA VAL A 572 -21.24 -4.27 -28.42
C VAL A 572 -21.75 -2.84 -28.47
N SER A 573 -22.06 -2.32 -27.29
CA SER A 573 -22.21 -0.89 -27.02
C SER A 573 -20.91 -0.38 -26.38
N LEU A 574 -20.30 0.62 -27.00
CA LEU A 574 -19.08 1.29 -26.53
C LEU A 574 -19.46 2.63 -25.90
N GLY A 575 -19.45 2.70 -24.58
CA GLY A 575 -19.94 3.82 -23.81
C GLY A 575 -18.90 4.53 -22.95
N SER A 576 -19.38 5.58 -22.29
CA SER A 576 -18.70 6.38 -21.28
C SER A 576 -19.69 6.76 -20.17
N PRO A 577 -19.26 7.39 -19.07
CA PRO A 577 -20.19 7.99 -18.12
C PRO A 577 -21.13 9.00 -18.78
N GLY A 578 -20.62 9.80 -19.73
CA GLY A 578 -21.40 10.78 -20.49
C GLY A 578 -22.54 10.15 -21.27
N SER A 579 -22.28 9.05 -21.99
CA SER A 579 -23.34 8.30 -22.68
C SER A 579 -24.32 7.61 -21.72
N HIS A 580 -23.93 7.43 -20.46
CA HIS A 580 -24.78 6.95 -19.37
C HIS A 580 -25.47 8.08 -18.58
N GLY A 581 -25.36 9.34 -19.01
CA GLY A 581 -26.09 10.48 -18.45
C GLY A 581 -25.28 11.37 -17.49
N ALA A 582 -23.99 11.08 -17.25
CA ALA A 582 -23.10 11.99 -16.52
C ALA A 582 -22.60 13.10 -17.46
N ALA A 583 -23.42 14.14 -17.65
CA ALA A 583 -23.10 15.26 -18.54
C ALA A 583 -21.67 15.81 -18.32
N GLY A 584 -20.92 16.01 -19.40
CA GLY A 584 -19.53 16.49 -19.36
C GLY A 584 -18.50 15.45 -18.87
N SER A 585 -18.89 14.18 -18.74
CA SER A 585 -17.99 13.07 -18.36
C SER A 585 -17.83 12.05 -19.49
N GLY A 586 -17.70 12.54 -20.73
CA GLY A 586 -17.54 11.70 -21.92
C GLY A 586 -16.18 11.01 -22.07
N TYR A 587 -15.42 10.81 -21.00
CA TYR A 587 -14.09 10.19 -21.08
C TYR A 587 -14.19 8.73 -21.51
N GLY A 588 -13.29 8.33 -22.42
CA GLY A 588 -13.27 7.02 -23.05
C GLY A 588 -12.75 7.13 -24.47
N GLY A 589 -12.03 6.12 -24.93
CA GLY A 589 -11.25 6.17 -26.16
C GLY A 589 -9.79 6.52 -25.87
N PHE A 590 -9.20 7.38 -26.70
CA PHE A 590 -7.82 7.84 -26.51
C PHE A 590 -7.72 8.75 -25.28
N PHE A 591 -6.70 8.52 -24.46
CA PHE A 591 -6.47 9.27 -23.23
C PHE A 591 -4.97 9.45 -22.95
N TRP A 592 -4.65 10.59 -22.37
CA TRP A 592 -3.33 10.99 -21.94
C TRP A 592 -3.40 11.61 -20.55
N ARG A 593 -2.87 10.91 -19.55
CA ARG A 593 -2.65 11.45 -18.20
C ARG A 593 -1.31 12.18 -18.17
N LEU A 594 -1.33 13.49 -17.91
CA LEU A 594 -0.11 14.29 -17.76
C LEU A 594 0.32 14.34 -16.29
N PRO A 595 1.62 14.53 -15.99
CA PRO A 595 2.08 14.90 -14.66
C PRO A 595 1.52 16.26 -14.26
N ALA A 596 1.44 16.50 -12.94
CA ALA A 596 1.26 17.87 -12.43
C ALA A 596 2.36 18.77 -12.99
N ASN A 597 1.97 19.91 -13.53
CA ASN A 597 2.88 20.88 -14.15
C ASN A 597 2.46 22.30 -13.79
N ALA A 598 3.43 23.21 -13.70
CA ALA A 598 3.19 24.60 -13.34
C ALA A 598 2.81 25.44 -14.57
N ALA A 599 1.96 26.45 -14.33
CA ALA A 599 1.44 27.35 -15.37
C ALA A 599 0.88 26.63 -16.61
N PRO A 600 0.00 25.61 -16.46
CA PRO A 600 -0.58 24.92 -17.60
C PRO A 600 -1.40 25.89 -18.45
N ARG A 601 -1.19 25.84 -19.77
CA ARG A 601 -2.03 26.52 -20.75
C ARG A 601 -2.56 25.49 -21.74
N VAL A 602 -3.88 25.38 -21.79
CA VAL A 602 -4.59 24.49 -22.73
C VAL A 602 -5.40 25.31 -23.72
N PHE A 603 -5.24 25.04 -25.00
CA PHE A 603 -5.92 25.77 -26.07
C PHE A 603 -6.07 24.93 -27.33
N SER A 604 -6.96 25.34 -28.22
CA SER A 604 -7.19 24.76 -29.53
C SER A 604 -7.11 25.85 -30.59
N SER A 605 -7.38 25.50 -31.85
CA SER A 605 -7.46 26.48 -32.94
C SER A 605 -8.54 27.54 -32.75
N THR A 606 -9.50 27.34 -31.84
CA THR A 606 -10.67 28.21 -31.69
C THR A 606 -10.99 28.63 -30.25
N ALA A 607 -10.34 28.04 -29.24
CA ALA A 607 -10.67 28.26 -27.83
C ALA A 607 -9.45 28.12 -26.93
N GLU A 608 -9.49 28.72 -25.74
CA GLU A 608 -8.44 28.61 -24.72
C GLU A 608 -9.07 28.45 -23.33
N GLY A 609 -8.42 27.67 -22.47
CA GLY A 609 -8.86 27.35 -21.12
C GLY A 609 -9.79 26.14 -21.06
N GLU A 610 -9.70 25.39 -19.96
CA GLU A 610 -10.46 24.16 -19.73
C GLU A 610 -11.98 24.31 -20.02
N PRO A 611 -12.70 25.34 -19.52
CA PRO A 611 -14.15 25.44 -19.74
C PRO A 611 -14.57 25.61 -21.20
N SER A 612 -13.69 26.16 -22.04
CA SER A 612 -13.98 26.42 -23.46
C SER A 612 -13.47 25.32 -24.38
N VAL A 613 -12.45 24.57 -23.97
CA VAL A 613 -11.88 23.48 -24.75
C VAL A 613 -12.55 22.14 -24.43
N HIS A 614 -12.97 21.91 -23.17
CA HIS A 614 -13.65 20.70 -22.75
C HIS A 614 -15.01 20.53 -23.47
N GLY A 615 -15.19 19.41 -24.16
CA GLY A 615 -16.37 19.12 -24.99
C GLY A 615 -16.38 19.80 -26.36
N SER A 616 -15.34 20.59 -26.69
CA SER A 616 -15.22 21.22 -28.00
C SER A 616 -14.75 20.22 -29.06
N VAL A 617 -15.08 20.50 -30.32
CA VAL A 617 -14.52 19.80 -31.49
C VAL A 617 -13.62 20.78 -32.21
N ALA A 618 -12.32 20.46 -32.25
CA ALA A 618 -11.30 21.26 -32.92
C ALA A 618 -10.28 20.32 -33.59
N PRO A 619 -9.67 20.71 -34.73
CA PRO A 619 -8.70 19.88 -35.45
C PRO A 619 -7.48 19.48 -34.60
N TRP A 620 -7.12 20.31 -33.63
CA TRP A 620 -6.07 20.03 -32.67
C TRP A 620 -6.33 20.70 -31.33
N LEU A 621 -5.66 20.20 -30.30
CA LEU A 621 -5.57 20.76 -28.96
C LEU A 621 -4.10 20.80 -28.56
N ALA A 622 -3.65 21.86 -27.89
CA ALA A 622 -2.30 21.98 -27.35
C ALA A 622 -2.32 22.14 -25.84
N TRP A 623 -1.33 21.56 -25.18
CA TRP A 623 -1.00 21.73 -23.77
C TRP A 623 0.45 22.17 -23.66
N THR A 624 0.70 23.31 -23.02
CA THR A 624 2.05 23.74 -22.65
C THR A 624 2.13 23.97 -21.14
N GLY A 625 3.28 23.71 -20.55
CA GLY A 625 3.52 23.93 -19.12
C GLY A 625 4.95 23.64 -18.71
N GLU A 626 5.27 23.96 -17.45
CA GLU A 626 6.55 23.64 -16.82
C GLU A 626 6.43 22.29 -16.09
N PHE A 627 7.06 21.26 -16.65
CA PHE A 627 7.11 19.91 -16.09
C PHE A 627 8.37 19.72 -15.25
N ASP A 628 8.43 18.67 -14.46
CA ASP A 628 9.69 18.23 -13.86
C ASP A 628 10.69 17.86 -14.97
N GLY A 629 11.79 18.61 -15.05
CA GLY A 629 12.80 18.48 -16.09
C GLY A 629 12.81 19.62 -17.11
N GLY A 630 11.75 20.43 -17.20
CA GLY A 630 11.71 21.64 -18.04
C GLY A 630 10.36 21.91 -18.72
N PRO A 631 10.28 23.00 -19.51
CA PRO A 631 9.09 23.32 -20.29
C PRO A 631 8.87 22.31 -21.41
N ALA A 632 7.62 21.96 -21.67
CA ALA A 632 7.25 21.11 -22.79
C ALA A 632 5.89 21.48 -23.38
N THR A 633 5.70 21.15 -24.66
CA THR A 633 4.43 21.30 -25.38
C THR A 633 4.00 19.97 -25.98
N LEU A 634 2.75 19.59 -25.71
CA LEU A 634 2.07 18.49 -26.40
C LEU A 634 0.98 19.06 -27.29
N VAL A 635 0.97 18.66 -28.56
CA VAL A 635 -0.11 18.96 -29.51
C VAL A 635 -0.80 17.65 -29.87
N PHE A 636 -2.11 17.60 -29.68
CA PHE A 636 -2.98 16.45 -29.96
C PHE A 636 -3.80 16.75 -31.21
N GLY A 637 -3.61 15.97 -32.27
CA GLY A 637 -4.41 16.01 -33.48
C GLY A 637 -5.68 15.17 -33.35
N ALA A 638 -6.82 15.74 -33.72
CA ALA A 638 -8.10 15.04 -33.72
C ALA A 638 -8.12 13.86 -34.71
N PRO A 639 -8.90 12.80 -34.48
CA PRO A 639 -9.05 11.72 -35.45
C PRO A 639 -9.68 12.23 -36.76
N SER A 640 -9.14 11.82 -37.91
CA SER A 640 -9.70 12.18 -39.21
C SER A 640 -11.01 11.44 -39.51
N GLU A 641 -11.23 10.33 -38.83
CA GLU A 641 -12.40 9.46 -39.02
C GLU A 641 -13.67 10.01 -38.36
N SER A 642 -13.55 10.87 -37.35
CA SER A 642 -14.68 11.33 -36.55
C SER A 642 -14.38 12.66 -35.84
N PRO A 643 -15.37 13.57 -35.73
CA PRO A 643 -15.26 14.80 -34.94
C PRO A 643 -15.43 14.51 -33.43
N ASP A 644 -14.58 13.66 -32.87
CA ASP A 644 -14.64 13.29 -31.44
C ASP A 644 -14.38 14.53 -30.55
N PRO A 645 -15.23 14.81 -29.54
CA PRO A 645 -15.01 15.93 -28.63
C PRO A 645 -13.76 15.76 -27.76
N TRP A 646 -13.09 16.87 -27.46
CA TRP A 646 -11.95 16.89 -26.55
C TRP A 646 -12.41 16.76 -25.09
N PHE A 647 -11.91 15.74 -24.38
CA PHE A 647 -12.03 15.62 -22.93
C PHE A 647 -10.80 16.24 -22.28
N VAL A 648 -10.96 17.38 -21.61
CA VAL A 648 -9.86 18.09 -20.93
C VAL A 648 -10.14 18.25 -19.45
N ARG A 649 -9.12 18.04 -18.62
CA ARG A 649 -9.09 18.47 -17.22
C ARG A 649 -7.75 19.15 -16.96
N CYS A 650 -7.78 20.29 -16.28
CA CYS A 650 -6.60 21.02 -15.81
C CYS A 650 -6.69 21.28 -14.31
N SER A 651 -7.85 21.70 -13.84
CA SER A 651 -8.08 22.20 -12.47
C SER A 651 -8.11 21.06 -11.46
N ASP A 652 -8.83 19.99 -11.77
CA ASP A 652 -8.92 18.81 -10.90
C ASP A 652 -7.67 17.95 -11.03
N TYR A 653 -7.31 17.65 -12.28
CA TYR A 653 -6.12 16.89 -12.60
C TYR A 653 -5.71 17.07 -14.07
N PRO A 654 -4.43 16.89 -14.45
CA PRO A 654 -3.98 17.11 -15.82
C PRO A 654 -4.31 15.93 -16.75
N ALA A 655 -5.24 16.12 -17.69
CA ALA A 655 -5.55 15.09 -18.67
C ALA A 655 -6.13 15.63 -19.98
N VAL A 656 -5.84 14.91 -21.06
CA VAL A 656 -6.41 15.13 -22.39
C VAL A 656 -6.93 13.80 -22.93
N GLY A 657 -8.09 13.80 -23.56
CA GLY A 657 -8.65 12.65 -24.26
C GLY A 657 -9.46 13.04 -25.49
N SER A 658 -9.65 12.08 -26.38
CA SER A 658 -10.52 12.18 -27.56
C SER A 658 -11.70 11.24 -27.35
N ALA A 659 -12.85 11.81 -27.04
CA ALA A 659 -14.01 11.06 -26.55
C ALA A 659 -14.70 10.27 -27.67
N LEU A 660 -14.56 8.94 -27.64
CA LEU A 660 -15.23 8.06 -28.59
C LEU A 660 -16.76 8.08 -28.40
N ALA A 661 -17.22 8.19 -27.16
CA ALA A 661 -18.63 8.21 -26.78
C ALA A 661 -18.88 9.38 -25.82
N TRP A 662 -19.06 10.60 -26.34
CA TRP A 662 -19.26 11.77 -25.49
C TRP A 662 -20.62 11.74 -24.77
N ASP A 663 -21.73 11.81 -25.52
CA ASP A 663 -23.10 11.76 -24.99
C ASP A 663 -23.89 10.53 -25.47
N THR A 664 -23.35 9.77 -26.41
CA THR A 664 -24.03 8.62 -27.03
C THR A 664 -23.05 7.49 -27.24
N ALA A 665 -23.46 6.28 -26.90
CA ALA A 665 -22.64 5.09 -27.09
C ALA A 665 -22.51 4.76 -28.59
N VAL A 666 -21.39 4.15 -28.96
CA VAL A 666 -21.18 3.63 -30.32
C VAL A 666 -21.59 2.17 -30.33
N GLU A 667 -22.59 1.83 -31.16
CA GLU A 667 -23.07 0.47 -31.34
C GLU A 667 -22.33 -0.20 -32.51
N LEU A 668 -21.85 -1.42 -32.31
CA LEU A 668 -21.25 -2.26 -33.36
C LEU A 668 -21.90 -3.66 -33.32
N ALA A 669 -22.31 -4.16 -34.48
CA ALA A 669 -22.73 -5.54 -34.60
C ALA A 669 -21.50 -6.47 -34.58
N ALA A 670 -21.68 -7.73 -34.19
CA ALA A 670 -20.61 -8.72 -34.23
C ALA A 670 -19.94 -8.78 -35.63
N GLY A 671 -18.61 -8.64 -35.65
CA GLY A 671 -17.79 -8.59 -36.87
C GLY A 671 -17.52 -7.18 -37.40
N ASP A 672 -18.28 -6.17 -36.98
CA ASP A 672 -18.03 -4.79 -37.39
C ASP A 672 -16.77 -4.22 -36.70
N SER A 673 -16.14 -3.25 -37.35
CA SER A 673 -14.97 -2.55 -36.81
C SER A 673 -15.17 -1.04 -36.77
N ILE A 674 -14.54 -0.40 -35.79
CA ILE A 674 -14.34 1.05 -35.75
C ILE A 674 -12.84 1.36 -35.65
N THR A 675 -12.42 2.46 -36.28
CA THR A 675 -11.03 2.94 -36.23
C THR A 675 -10.98 4.38 -35.72
N ARG A 676 -9.96 4.68 -34.91
CA ARG A 676 -9.59 6.03 -34.47
C ARG A 676 -8.08 6.22 -34.60
N SER A 677 -7.68 7.32 -35.24
CA SER A 677 -6.27 7.67 -35.41
C SER A 677 -5.94 9.00 -34.71
N ASN A 678 -5.25 8.94 -33.58
CA ASN A 678 -4.79 10.11 -32.83
C ASN A 678 -3.32 10.36 -33.12
N THR A 679 -2.93 11.62 -33.22
CA THR A 679 -1.53 12.03 -33.44
C THR A 679 -1.12 12.95 -32.30
N VAL A 680 0.08 12.74 -31.74
CA VAL A 680 0.62 13.61 -30.68
C VAL A 680 2.00 14.10 -31.10
N TRP A 681 2.20 15.41 -31.16
CA TRP A 681 3.53 16.02 -31.26
C TRP A 681 4.02 16.35 -29.85
N ILE A 682 5.24 15.95 -29.55
CA ILE A 682 5.85 16.03 -28.23
C ILE A 682 7.13 16.84 -28.41
N SER A 683 7.12 18.08 -27.91
CA SER A 683 8.19 19.05 -28.11
C SER A 683 8.79 19.49 -26.78
N ASP A 684 10.11 19.65 -26.77
CA ASP A 684 10.78 20.48 -25.77
C ASP A 684 10.32 21.95 -25.89
N GLY A 685 10.21 22.64 -24.76
CA GLY A 685 9.86 24.05 -24.71
C GLY A 685 8.38 24.36 -24.95
N THR A 686 8.09 25.66 -25.02
CA THR A 686 6.76 26.21 -25.28
C THR A 686 6.64 26.58 -26.75
N LEU A 687 5.64 26.06 -27.45
CA LEU A 687 5.33 26.44 -28.83
C LEU A 687 4.22 27.50 -28.89
N ASP A 688 4.33 28.42 -29.83
CA ASP A 688 3.26 29.37 -30.15
C ASP A 688 2.23 28.79 -31.14
N VAL A 689 1.14 29.53 -31.37
CA VAL A 689 0.05 29.08 -32.24
C VAL A 689 0.50 28.88 -33.68
N ALA A 690 1.39 29.72 -34.20
CA ALA A 690 1.85 29.63 -35.59
C ALA A 690 2.77 28.41 -35.79
N GLU A 691 3.63 28.12 -34.82
CA GLU A 691 4.44 26.91 -34.80
C GLU A 691 3.57 25.65 -34.76
N ILE A 692 2.53 25.65 -33.92
CA ILE A 692 1.56 24.55 -33.81
C ILE A 692 0.80 24.36 -35.13
N GLU A 693 0.30 25.43 -35.74
CA GLU A 693 -0.37 25.36 -37.05
C GLU A 693 0.58 24.81 -38.15
N GLY A 694 1.86 25.17 -38.09
CA GLY A 694 2.91 24.59 -38.94
C GLY A 694 3.06 23.08 -38.75
N LEU A 695 3.10 22.61 -37.50
CA LEU A 695 3.20 21.17 -37.18
C LEU A 695 1.99 20.37 -37.67
N VAL A 696 0.78 20.89 -37.43
CA VAL A 696 -0.46 20.16 -37.73
C VAL A 696 -0.80 20.20 -39.22
N SER A 697 -0.43 21.27 -39.94
CA SER A 697 -0.65 21.35 -41.40
C SER A 697 0.23 20.41 -42.21
N GLY A 698 1.35 19.93 -41.63
CA GLY A 698 2.21 18.89 -42.21
C GLY A 698 1.74 17.45 -41.96
N ARG A 699 0.54 17.25 -41.41
CA ARG A 699 -0.04 15.94 -41.07
C ARG A 699 -0.47 15.13 -42.29
#